data_AF-W2L7H3-F1
#
_entry.id   AF-W2L7H3-F1
#
_cell.length_a   1.000
_cell.length_b   1.000
_cell.length_c   1.000
_cell.angle_alpha   90.00
_cell.angle_beta   90.00
_cell.angle_gamma   90.00
#
_symmetry.space_group_name_H-M   'P 1'
#
loop_
_entity.id
_entity.type
_entity.pdbx_description
1 polymer ?
#
loop_
_entity_poly.entity_id
_entity_poly.type
_entity_poly.pdbx_seq_one_letter_code
_entity_poly.pdbx_strand_id
1 'polypeptide(L)'
;MSPLSTCALLALICVLSFAIRLFPVVIWGSVIHEFDPQFNFRVTKFLAQRGVYELLDWFDDRAWYPLGRIVGTTVYPGLMAGAAGLQWTLTLVLRLPISVRDACVFLAPVFAALACVAQFLLTYEVTNSTVTALLSAMLLSVSPAYISRSTAGSFDNEGIAIFLLISTFYLWVKAVKTGAMLWAALAAVSYFGMALSWGGYVFIINIVPIHVLALLLSGHYSPKIYVAYSTFYPLATLGAMQVPFIGFNAMIKGENAGSHGVFALLQAYAFMHWLSTQIPRDQFMRLLRTCLRAGATIIGSGLLLALLLGKLQWSGRSLTLLDPTYASKYIPIIASVGEHQPTVWSAFYFSLGPAMLFIPLGVFYSFQKLDAAFLFMIVYSTFAFYFSGIMVRLLLTLAPAACYLSAIGASGFMHKIVELTRKDPVRAEGTETSNATDGMNKTEAEEEKEDSTRSHSGEIFSAVVAKLRFQPDDGEKQKAPRALQLLVFACGVLLVIHARHSSNIAKKVYSSTSLVFEKMNMTTKEKDLHDDYREAFAWLRQNTPEDAKILSWWDYGYQVTTLANRTVLVDNNTWNNTHIATVGRVLTSREDDALPILRSLDVDYVFLLFGGNVGMPGDDLDKLPWIVKISEGVFPDDVIESEFQVNGRYIFHENATLAMTESVLYKLSYYEFNQVESQPAKEGENPVLGWDMSRQFRIPKRDIKLRHFEHVFTSDAWMAVRLWAFHQKFNPCQGVQEKKTMWLKIKQMNKPLTQGCRQEREADATRN
;
A
#
# COMPACT_ATOMS: atom_id res chain seq x y z
N MET A 1 -33.38 -9.70 17.46
CA MET A 1 -32.63 -9.09 18.58
C MET A 1 -33.32 -7.79 18.95
N SER A 2 -33.25 -7.34 20.20
CA SER A 2 -33.72 -6.01 20.58
C SER A 2 -32.75 -4.93 20.05
N PRO A 3 -33.20 -3.70 19.75
CA PRO A 3 -32.32 -2.65 19.27
C PRO A 3 -31.20 -2.33 20.28
N LEU A 4 -31.53 -2.35 21.58
CA LEU A 4 -30.58 -2.13 22.67
C LEU A 4 -29.38 -3.10 22.64
N SER A 5 -29.61 -4.41 22.39
CA SER A 5 -28.49 -5.37 22.35
C SER A 5 -27.68 -5.26 21.06
N THR A 6 -28.28 -4.88 19.94
CA THR A 6 -27.54 -4.51 18.72
C THR A 6 -26.63 -3.32 18.97
N CYS A 7 -27.12 -2.25 19.61
CA CYS A 7 -26.32 -1.08 19.96
C CYS A 7 -25.19 -1.40 20.95
N ALA A 8 -25.46 -2.19 21.99
CA ALA A 8 -24.45 -2.60 22.97
C ALA A 8 -23.34 -3.46 22.34
N LEU A 9 -23.69 -4.40 21.46
CA LEU A 9 -22.71 -5.21 20.72
C LEU A 9 -21.90 -4.37 19.72
N LEU A 10 -22.52 -3.41 19.03
CA LEU A 10 -21.79 -2.52 18.12
C LEU A 10 -20.82 -1.60 18.89
N ALA A 11 -21.21 -1.10 20.07
CA ALA A 11 -20.31 -0.35 20.94
C ALA A 11 -19.13 -1.20 21.42
N LEU A 12 -19.37 -2.46 21.81
CA LEU A 12 -18.30 -3.40 22.18
C LEU A 12 -17.34 -3.70 21.01
N ILE A 13 -17.87 -3.84 19.79
CA ILE A 13 -17.06 -3.99 18.56
C ILE A 13 -16.20 -2.74 18.31
N CYS A 14 -16.72 -1.54 18.56
CA CYS A 14 -15.96 -0.28 18.43
C CYS A 14 -14.82 -0.20 19.46
N VAL A 15 -15.09 -0.54 20.73
CA VAL A 15 -14.07 -0.60 21.80
C VAL A 15 -13.00 -1.64 21.47
N LEU A 16 -13.38 -2.81 20.95
CA LEU A 16 -12.45 -3.85 20.50
C LEU A 16 -11.57 -3.38 19.32
N SER A 17 -12.19 -2.70 18.33
CA SER A 17 -11.50 -2.12 17.17
C SER A 17 -10.41 -1.14 17.60
N PHE A 18 -10.74 -0.26 18.54
CA PHE A 18 -9.82 0.72 19.12
C PHE A 18 -8.70 0.04 19.92
N ALA A 19 -9.05 -0.84 20.88
CA ALA A 19 -8.10 -1.46 21.80
C ALA A 19 -7.02 -2.29 21.09
N ILE A 20 -7.37 -3.06 20.05
CA ILE A 20 -6.39 -3.87 19.28
C ILE A 20 -5.35 -2.99 18.56
N ARG A 21 -5.69 -1.73 18.24
CA ARG A 21 -4.79 -0.79 17.53
C ARG A 21 -3.82 -0.06 18.46
N LEU A 22 -3.95 -0.20 19.79
CA LEU A 22 -3.10 0.46 20.78
C LEU A 22 -1.80 -0.28 21.10
N PHE A 23 -1.58 -1.50 20.61
CA PHE A 23 -0.36 -2.27 20.90
C PHE A 23 0.96 -1.51 20.66
N PRO A 24 1.15 -0.70 19.59
CA PRO A 24 2.38 0.07 19.43
C PRO A 24 2.55 1.11 20.54
N VAL A 25 1.52 1.89 20.84
CA VAL A 25 1.56 2.96 21.86
C VAL A 25 1.78 2.42 23.28
N VAL A 26 1.31 1.22 23.58
CA VAL A 26 1.54 0.56 24.88
C VAL A 26 2.99 0.07 25.04
N ILE A 27 3.70 -0.22 23.94
CA ILE A 27 5.10 -0.69 23.96
C ILE A 27 6.08 0.49 23.83
N TRP A 28 5.77 1.47 22.96
CA TRP A 28 6.71 2.50 22.49
C TRP A 28 6.35 3.93 22.90
N GLY A 29 5.20 4.15 23.54
CA GLY A 29 4.64 5.47 23.82
C GLY A 29 3.99 6.13 22.59
N SER A 30 3.52 7.39 22.74
CA SER A 30 2.87 8.13 21.64
C SER A 30 3.89 8.71 20.64
N VAL A 31 4.44 7.82 19.81
CA VAL A 31 5.37 8.13 18.71
C VAL A 31 4.69 7.86 17.36
N ILE A 32 5.07 8.62 16.33
CA ILE A 32 4.60 8.40 14.95
C ILE A 32 5.58 7.45 14.26
N HIS A 33 5.05 6.42 13.62
CA HIS A 33 5.81 5.32 13.00
C HIS A 33 5.82 5.45 11.47
N GLU A 34 6.63 4.65 10.78
CA GLU A 34 6.84 4.67 9.33
C GLU A 34 7.49 5.99 8.83
N PHE A 35 7.72 6.07 7.51
CA PHE A 35 8.36 7.21 6.84
C PHE A 35 7.32 8.25 6.41
N ASP A 36 6.31 7.83 5.64
CA ASP A 36 5.24 8.68 5.09
C ASP A 36 4.46 9.49 6.15
N PRO A 37 4.10 8.94 7.33
CA PRO A 37 3.38 9.68 8.37
C PRO A 37 4.12 10.90 8.96
N GLN A 38 5.45 10.97 8.83
CA GLN A 38 6.23 12.11 9.35
C GLN A 38 5.91 13.40 8.57
N PHE A 39 5.76 13.31 7.24
CA PHE A 39 5.33 14.43 6.41
C PHE A 39 3.91 14.87 6.77
N ASN A 40 2.98 13.92 6.84
CA ASN A 40 1.59 14.20 7.22
C ASN A 40 1.53 14.94 8.57
N PHE A 41 2.36 14.54 9.55
CA PHE A 41 2.48 15.22 10.84
C PHE A 41 3.10 16.62 10.72
N ARG A 42 4.18 16.81 9.94
CA ARG A 42 4.80 18.13 9.69
C ARG A 42 3.80 19.11 9.06
N VAL A 43 3.03 18.66 8.06
CA VAL A 43 1.94 19.43 7.43
C VAL A 43 0.82 19.74 8.44
N THR A 44 0.40 18.77 9.25
CA THR A 44 -0.65 18.96 10.27
C THR A 44 -0.22 19.95 11.37
N LYS A 45 1.05 19.89 11.78
CA LYS A 45 1.64 20.85 12.73
C LYS A 45 1.64 22.26 12.16
N PHE A 46 2.01 22.43 10.89
CA PHE A 46 1.92 23.73 10.20
C PHE A 46 0.47 24.24 10.17
N LEU A 47 -0.47 23.42 9.71
CA LEU A 47 -1.91 23.72 9.67
C LEU A 47 -2.47 24.17 11.03
N ALA A 48 -2.12 23.46 12.10
CA ALA A 48 -2.57 23.77 13.47
C ALA A 48 -1.97 25.07 14.04
N GLN A 49 -0.85 25.55 13.49
CA GLN A 49 -0.16 26.78 13.92
C GLN A 49 -0.45 28.00 13.03
N ARG A 50 -0.71 27.78 11.73
CA ARG A 50 -0.80 28.80 10.67
C ARG A 50 -2.19 28.93 10.04
N GLY A 51 -3.05 27.94 10.23
CA GLY A 51 -4.39 27.90 9.63
C GLY A 51 -4.41 27.44 8.17
N VAL A 52 -5.61 27.44 7.58
CA VAL A 52 -5.89 26.80 6.28
C VAL A 52 -5.33 27.59 5.10
N TYR A 53 -5.41 28.92 5.13
CA TYR A 53 -4.99 29.76 4.01
C TYR A 53 -3.47 29.74 3.81
N GLU A 54 -2.68 29.94 4.88
CA GLU A 54 -1.22 29.82 4.81
C GLU A 54 -0.76 28.40 4.42
N LEU A 55 -1.54 27.34 4.65
CA LEU A 55 -1.22 25.99 4.16
C LEU A 55 -1.39 25.86 2.65
N LEU A 56 -2.44 26.47 2.07
CA LEU A 56 -2.70 26.39 0.63
C LEU A 56 -1.62 27.12 -0.19
N ASP A 57 -1.11 28.23 0.34
CA ASP A 57 -0.01 29.00 -0.25
C ASP A 57 1.38 28.53 0.22
N TRP A 58 1.49 27.43 0.99
CA TRP A 58 2.77 27.02 1.57
C TRP A 58 3.74 26.44 0.52
N PHE A 59 4.84 27.17 0.30
CA PHE A 59 6.07 26.68 -0.32
C PHE A 59 7.05 26.20 0.76
N ASP A 60 7.47 24.93 0.68
CA ASP A 60 8.49 24.34 1.54
C ASP A 60 9.86 24.44 0.87
N ASP A 61 10.75 25.24 1.45
CA ASP A 61 12.13 25.46 1.06
C ASP A 61 13.08 24.37 1.59
N ARG A 62 12.64 23.58 2.58
CA ARG A 62 13.47 22.55 3.24
C ARG A 62 13.42 21.17 2.57
N ALA A 63 12.61 21.00 1.52
CA ALA A 63 12.49 19.76 0.77
C ALA A 63 12.74 20.00 -0.72
N TRP A 64 13.34 19.02 -1.41
CA TRP A 64 13.69 19.11 -2.83
C TRP A 64 14.66 20.25 -3.17
N TYR A 65 15.67 20.51 -2.33
CA TYR A 65 16.71 21.50 -2.68
C TYR A 65 17.42 21.12 -4.00
N PRO A 66 17.61 22.04 -4.97
CA PRO A 66 17.36 23.50 -4.92
C PRO A 66 15.98 23.95 -5.50
N LEU A 67 15.08 23.02 -5.81
CA LEU A 67 13.77 23.28 -6.45
C LEU A 67 12.69 23.77 -5.46
N GLY A 68 12.68 23.25 -4.24
CA GLY A 68 11.59 23.43 -3.27
C GLY A 68 10.33 22.60 -3.61
N ARG A 69 9.33 22.63 -2.72
CA ARG A 69 8.03 21.95 -2.91
C ARG A 69 6.85 22.86 -2.54
N ILE A 70 5.96 23.14 -3.50
CA ILE A 70 4.66 23.76 -3.18
C ILE A 70 3.79 22.69 -2.49
N VAL A 71 3.59 22.78 -1.18
CA VAL A 71 2.89 21.74 -0.41
C VAL A 71 1.39 21.79 -0.64
N GLY A 72 0.77 22.98 -0.59
CA GLY A 72 -0.69 23.15 -0.67
C GLY A 72 -1.34 22.59 -1.94
N THR A 73 -0.60 22.48 -3.05
CA THR A 73 -1.05 21.87 -4.31
C THR A 73 -0.51 20.45 -4.54
N THR A 74 0.45 19.96 -3.75
CA THR A 74 1.07 18.62 -3.89
C THR A 74 0.70 17.64 -2.76
N VAL A 75 -0.41 17.89 -2.05
CA VAL A 75 -0.91 17.03 -0.95
C VAL A 75 -2.43 16.87 -0.98
N TYR A 76 -2.93 15.78 -0.40
CA TYR A 76 -4.35 15.56 -0.08
C TYR A 76 -4.63 16.11 1.34
N PRO A 77 -5.32 17.25 1.51
CA PRO A 77 -5.41 17.93 2.80
C PRO A 77 -6.37 17.28 3.81
N GLY A 78 -7.17 16.28 3.40
CA GLY A 78 -8.24 15.69 4.20
C GLY A 78 -7.77 15.03 5.50
N LEU A 79 -6.60 14.36 5.49
CA LEU A 79 -6.00 13.77 6.69
C LEU A 79 -5.62 14.84 7.72
N MET A 80 -4.92 15.89 7.27
CA MET A 80 -4.45 16.97 8.14
C MET A 80 -5.62 17.83 8.65
N ALA A 81 -6.61 18.09 7.80
CA ALA A 81 -7.85 18.77 8.20
C ALA A 81 -8.66 17.95 9.22
N GLY A 82 -8.72 16.62 9.07
CA GLY A 82 -9.33 15.73 10.05
C GLY A 82 -8.62 15.75 11.41
N ALA A 83 -7.29 15.70 11.41
CA ALA A 83 -6.46 15.79 12.62
C ALA A 83 -6.58 17.16 13.31
N ALA A 84 -6.46 18.25 12.56
CA ALA A 84 -6.62 19.61 13.08
C ALA A 84 -8.04 19.86 13.59
N GLY A 85 -9.07 19.40 12.87
CA GLY A 85 -10.47 19.48 13.32
C GLY A 85 -10.73 18.71 14.61
N LEU A 86 -10.13 17.52 14.79
CA LEU A 86 -10.19 16.77 16.04
C LEU A 86 -9.49 17.52 17.18
N GLN A 87 -8.29 18.06 16.94
CA GLN A 87 -7.52 18.81 17.93
C GLN A 87 -8.22 20.12 18.34
N TRP A 88 -8.79 20.87 17.38
CA TRP A 88 -9.57 22.08 17.64
C TRP A 88 -10.88 21.79 18.37
N THR A 89 -11.62 20.73 18.03
CA THR A 89 -12.86 20.39 18.76
C THR A 89 -12.59 19.95 20.20
N LEU A 90 -11.56 19.12 20.43
CA LEU A 90 -11.14 18.74 21.79
C LEU A 90 -10.67 19.96 22.61
N THR A 91 -9.89 20.86 22.00
CA THR A 91 -9.30 22.01 22.70
C THR A 91 -10.33 23.13 22.95
N LEU A 92 -11.18 23.46 21.96
CA LEU A 92 -12.10 24.62 22.03
C LEU A 92 -13.46 24.26 22.64
N VAL A 93 -14.03 23.10 22.27
CA VAL A 93 -15.39 22.70 22.72
C VAL A 93 -15.32 21.97 24.05
N LEU A 94 -14.39 21.01 24.18
CA LEU A 94 -14.26 20.17 25.37
C LEU A 94 -13.22 20.68 26.38
N ARG A 95 -12.47 21.74 26.05
CA ARG A 95 -11.42 22.37 26.89
C ARG A 95 -10.34 21.39 27.38
N LEU A 96 -10.06 20.35 26.59
CA LEU A 96 -8.99 19.39 26.86
C LEU A 96 -7.73 19.77 26.04
N PRO A 97 -6.66 20.28 26.67
CA PRO A 97 -5.44 20.69 25.96
C PRO A 97 -4.63 19.47 25.53
N ILE A 98 -4.94 18.93 24.34
CA ILE A 98 -4.29 17.75 23.76
C ILE A 98 -3.26 18.20 22.72
N SER A 99 -2.09 17.56 22.70
CA SER A 99 -1.03 17.88 21.74
C SER A 99 -1.39 17.41 20.33
N VAL A 100 -0.95 18.15 19.31
CA VAL A 100 -1.17 17.80 17.89
C VAL A 100 -0.61 16.40 17.57
N ARG A 101 0.51 16.00 18.18
CA ARG A 101 1.11 14.67 18.00
C ARG A 101 0.16 13.58 18.48
N ASP A 102 -0.39 13.72 19.68
CA ASP A 102 -1.23 12.67 20.27
C ASP A 102 -2.59 12.60 19.53
N ALA A 103 -3.10 13.74 19.03
CA ALA A 103 -4.26 13.79 18.12
C ALA A 103 -4.00 13.04 16.79
N CYS A 104 -2.82 13.19 16.18
CA CYS A 104 -2.41 12.41 15.00
C CYS A 104 -2.31 10.90 15.33
N VAL A 105 -1.63 10.54 16.43
CA VAL A 105 -1.40 9.15 16.85
C VAL A 105 -2.71 8.37 17.06
N PHE A 106 -3.74 8.99 17.64
CA PHE A 106 -5.03 8.34 17.91
C PHE A 106 -6.09 8.48 16.80
N LEU A 107 -5.82 9.22 15.71
CA LEU A 107 -6.81 9.46 14.65
C LEU A 107 -7.24 8.16 13.95
N ALA A 108 -6.28 7.34 13.52
CA ALA A 108 -6.57 6.11 12.77
C ALA A 108 -7.38 5.07 13.60
N PRO A 109 -7.09 4.82 14.89
CA PRO A 109 -7.98 4.05 15.78
C PRO A 109 -9.41 4.57 15.87
N VAL A 110 -9.64 5.89 15.92
CA VAL A 110 -10.99 6.48 15.97
C VAL A 110 -11.73 6.23 14.65
N PHE A 111 -11.09 6.51 13.51
CA PHE A 111 -11.69 6.24 12.20
C PHE A 111 -11.92 4.75 11.93
N ALA A 112 -11.09 3.85 12.48
CA ALA A 112 -11.31 2.41 12.41
C ALA A 112 -12.51 1.92 13.23
N ALA A 113 -12.86 2.59 14.33
CA ALA A 113 -14.12 2.34 15.04
C ALA A 113 -15.32 2.81 14.19
N LEU A 114 -15.23 4.00 13.58
CA LEU A 114 -16.27 4.52 12.68
C LEU A 114 -16.43 3.65 11.42
N ALA A 115 -15.36 3.08 10.88
CA ALA A 115 -15.40 2.14 9.75
C ALA A 115 -16.19 0.87 10.09
N CYS A 116 -16.14 0.38 11.34
CA CYS A 116 -16.96 -0.76 11.79
C CYS A 116 -18.46 -0.41 11.80
N VAL A 117 -18.82 0.83 12.17
CA VAL A 117 -20.21 1.33 12.10
C VAL A 117 -20.65 1.48 10.64
N ALA A 118 -19.81 2.03 9.76
CA ALA A 118 -20.11 2.11 8.33
C ALA A 118 -20.31 0.74 7.68
N GLN A 119 -19.48 -0.26 8.05
CA GLN A 119 -19.58 -1.64 7.57
C GLN A 119 -20.85 -2.33 8.07
N PHE A 120 -21.27 -2.08 9.32
CA PHE A 120 -22.55 -2.53 9.84
C PHE A 120 -23.71 -1.97 9.00
N LEU A 121 -23.71 -0.66 8.74
CA LEU A 121 -24.76 0.01 7.94
C LEU A 121 -24.82 -0.51 6.50
N LEU A 122 -23.66 -0.64 5.82
CA LEU A 122 -23.56 -1.22 4.48
C LEU A 122 -24.11 -2.66 4.43
N THR A 123 -23.66 -3.52 5.35
CA THR A 123 -24.07 -4.93 5.38
C THR A 123 -25.55 -5.08 5.72
N TYR A 124 -26.09 -4.23 6.59
CA TYR A 124 -27.51 -4.19 6.92
C TYR A 124 -28.36 -3.77 5.72
N GLU A 125 -27.99 -2.69 5.00
CA GLU A 125 -28.71 -2.20 3.82
C GLU A 125 -28.76 -3.24 2.67
N VAL A 126 -27.71 -4.04 2.50
CA VAL A 126 -27.68 -5.10 1.48
C VAL A 126 -28.48 -6.34 1.93
N THR A 127 -28.26 -6.82 3.15
CA THR A 127 -28.77 -8.14 3.60
C THR A 127 -30.11 -8.10 4.35
N ASN A 128 -30.54 -6.94 4.83
CA ASN A 128 -31.62 -6.73 5.81
C ASN A 128 -31.43 -7.49 7.15
N SER A 129 -30.25 -8.05 7.41
CA SER A 129 -29.97 -8.93 8.56
C SER A 129 -29.04 -8.25 9.57
N THR A 130 -29.56 -7.96 10.77
CA THR A 130 -28.76 -7.38 11.87
C THR A 130 -27.67 -8.32 12.38
N VAL A 131 -27.91 -9.64 12.38
CA VAL A 131 -26.93 -10.65 12.79
C VAL A 131 -25.75 -10.69 11.83
N THR A 132 -26.03 -10.71 10.52
CA THR A 132 -25.00 -10.74 9.46
C THR A 132 -24.20 -9.43 9.44
N ALA A 133 -24.86 -8.29 9.68
CA ALA A 133 -24.22 -6.99 9.80
C ALA A 133 -23.30 -6.88 11.03
N LEU A 134 -23.72 -7.35 12.20
CA LEU A 134 -22.86 -7.40 13.39
C LEU A 134 -21.64 -8.30 13.17
N LEU A 135 -21.81 -9.45 12.51
CA LEU A 135 -20.70 -10.35 12.20
C LEU A 135 -19.69 -9.71 11.23
N SER A 136 -20.15 -8.96 10.22
CA SER A 136 -19.22 -8.27 9.30
C SER A 136 -18.46 -7.13 9.99
N ALA A 137 -19.12 -6.35 10.83
CA ALA A 137 -18.48 -5.31 11.64
C ALA A 137 -17.44 -5.89 12.63
N MET A 138 -17.75 -7.03 13.25
CA MET A 138 -16.80 -7.76 14.10
C MET A 138 -15.59 -8.27 13.31
N LEU A 139 -15.79 -8.87 12.13
CA LEU A 139 -14.69 -9.35 11.30
C LEU A 139 -13.80 -8.19 10.82
N LEU A 140 -14.38 -7.04 10.47
CA LEU A 140 -13.60 -5.86 10.07
C LEU A 140 -12.80 -5.25 11.25
N SER A 141 -13.35 -5.23 12.47
CA SER A 141 -12.66 -4.65 13.63
C SER A 141 -11.35 -5.38 13.97
N VAL A 142 -11.33 -6.71 13.80
CA VAL A 142 -10.17 -7.56 14.04
C VAL A 142 -9.30 -7.82 12.80
N SER A 143 -9.73 -7.44 11.59
CA SER A 143 -9.08 -7.82 10.33
C SER A 143 -7.61 -7.36 10.25
N PRO A 144 -6.61 -8.27 10.20
CA PRO A 144 -5.19 -7.90 10.13
C PRO A 144 -4.86 -7.04 8.91
N ALA A 145 -5.47 -7.33 7.76
CA ALA A 145 -5.35 -6.52 6.55
C ALA A 145 -5.71 -5.04 6.80
N TYR A 146 -6.76 -4.74 7.58
CA TYR A 146 -7.11 -3.36 7.92
C TYR A 146 -6.26 -2.79 9.07
N ILE A 147 -5.91 -3.60 10.07
CA ILE A 147 -5.03 -3.17 11.18
C ILE A 147 -3.69 -2.67 10.65
N SER A 148 -3.13 -3.30 9.61
CA SER A 148 -1.81 -3.00 9.05
C SER A 148 -1.53 -1.52 8.73
N ARG A 149 -2.55 -0.73 8.36
CA ARG A 149 -2.48 0.73 8.12
C ARG A 149 -3.55 1.50 8.90
N SER A 150 -3.90 1.01 10.09
CA SER A 150 -4.78 1.73 11.03
C SER A 150 -4.36 1.58 12.51
N THR A 151 -3.14 1.12 12.77
CA THR A 151 -2.54 1.12 14.12
C THR A 151 -2.33 2.53 14.66
N ALA A 152 -2.38 2.67 15.99
CA ALA A 152 -2.05 3.93 16.63
C ALA A 152 -0.58 4.28 16.36
N GLY A 153 -0.33 5.50 15.90
CA GLY A 153 1.00 5.95 15.45
C GLY A 153 1.26 5.85 13.93
N SER A 154 0.49 5.05 13.19
CA SER A 154 0.51 5.04 11.72
C SER A 154 -0.45 6.12 11.19
N PHE A 155 0.08 7.34 11.05
CA PHE A 155 -0.68 8.53 10.61
C PHE A 155 -0.64 8.71 9.09
N ASP A 156 -1.20 7.74 8.36
CA ASP A 156 -1.36 7.77 6.90
C ASP A 156 -2.84 7.90 6.47
N ASN A 157 -3.03 8.33 5.23
CA ASN A 157 -4.29 8.72 4.60
C ASN A 157 -5.31 7.57 4.56
N GLU A 158 -4.80 6.35 4.33
CA GLU A 158 -5.45 5.05 4.40
C GLU A 158 -6.38 4.88 5.62
N GLY A 159 -6.00 5.42 6.78
CA GLY A 159 -6.76 5.30 8.03
C GLY A 159 -8.16 5.93 7.95
N ILE A 160 -8.28 7.11 7.33
CA ILE A 160 -9.57 7.76 7.05
C ILE A 160 -10.19 7.20 5.76
N ALA A 161 -9.37 6.92 4.75
CA ALA A 161 -9.83 6.53 3.42
C ALA A 161 -10.76 5.31 3.43
N ILE A 162 -10.47 4.29 4.26
CA ILE A 162 -11.33 3.09 4.35
C ILE A 162 -12.69 3.38 5.00
N PHE A 163 -12.77 4.30 5.99
CA PHE A 163 -14.05 4.76 6.52
C PHE A 163 -14.89 5.48 5.44
N LEU A 164 -14.26 6.36 4.66
CA LEU A 164 -14.92 7.11 3.60
C LEU A 164 -15.32 6.23 2.41
N LEU A 165 -14.51 5.22 2.07
CA LEU A 165 -14.82 4.20 1.07
C LEU A 165 -16.13 3.47 1.42
N ILE A 166 -16.20 2.89 2.62
CA ILE A 166 -17.36 2.12 3.08
C ILE A 166 -18.59 3.03 3.23
N SER A 167 -18.41 4.25 3.74
CA SER A 167 -19.50 5.23 3.89
C SER A 167 -20.07 5.68 2.54
N THR A 168 -19.22 5.89 1.54
CA THR A 168 -19.64 6.24 0.17
C THR A 168 -20.40 5.09 -0.46
N PHE A 169 -19.94 3.84 -0.28
CA PHE A 169 -20.62 2.64 -0.76
C PHE A 169 -21.98 2.42 -0.07
N TYR A 170 -22.09 2.64 1.25
CA TYR A 170 -23.36 2.62 1.98
C TYR A 170 -24.37 3.62 1.41
N LEU A 171 -23.95 4.88 1.26
CA LEU A 171 -24.81 5.95 0.75
C LEU A 171 -25.20 5.70 -0.72
N TRP A 172 -24.30 5.16 -1.54
CA TRP A 172 -24.58 4.75 -2.92
C TRP A 172 -25.64 3.64 -3.00
N VAL A 173 -25.46 2.53 -2.28
CA VAL A 173 -26.43 1.41 -2.27
C VAL A 173 -27.81 1.89 -1.81
N LYS A 174 -27.85 2.73 -0.76
CA LYS A 174 -29.08 3.33 -0.24
C LYS A 174 -29.74 4.29 -1.24
N ALA A 175 -28.95 5.08 -1.98
CA ALA A 175 -29.45 5.93 -3.06
C ALA A 175 -30.07 5.12 -4.19
N VAL A 176 -29.47 3.98 -4.58
CA VAL A 176 -30.01 3.08 -5.60
C VAL A 176 -31.32 2.41 -5.14
N LYS A 177 -31.41 1.93 -3.88
CA LYS A 177 -32.64 1.31 -3.35
C LYS A 177 -33.79 2.31 -3.21
N THR A 178 -33.52 3.49 -2.66
CA THR A 178 -34.55 4.52 -2.41
C THR A 178 -34.94 5.28 -3.69
N GLY A 179 -33.96 5.61 -4.54
CA GLY A 179 -34.13 6.50 -5.69
C GLY A 179 -34.17 8.00 -5.34
N ALA A 180 -33.85 8.38 -4.09
CA ALA A 180 -33.95 9.77 -3.65
C ALA A 180 -32.65 10.55 -3.84
N MET A 181 -32.75 11.73 -4.48
CA MET A 181 -31.62 12.62 -4.81
C MET A 181 -30.77 13.00 -3.59
N LEU A 182 -31.38 13.12 -2.39
CA LEU A 182 -30.67 13.46 -1.15
C LEU A 182 -29.59 12.42 -0.79
N TRP A 183 -29.87 11.12 -0.91
CA TRP A 183 -28.87 10.09 -0.59
C TRP A 183 -27.74 10.06 -1.62
N ALA A 184 -28.03 10.35 -2.89
CA ALA A 184 -27.02 10.48 -3.94
C ALA A 184 -26.14 11.73 -3.77
N ALA A 185 -26.72 12.87 -3.35
CA ALA A 185 -25.96 14.06 -3.00
C ALA A 185 -25.07 13.82 -1.76
N LEU A 186 -25.58 13.14 -0.73
CA LEU A 186 -24.77 12.74 0.43
C LEU A 186 -23.65 11.76 0.04
N ALA A 187 -23.90 10.82 -0.88
CA ALA A 187 -22.86 9.96 -1.44
C ALA A 187 -21.78 10.78 -2.18
N ALA A 188 -22.16 11.82 -2.94
CA ALA A 188 -21.21 12.71 -3.61
C ALA A 188 -20.38 13.56 -2.62
N VAL A 189 -20.97 14.01 -1.50
CA VAL A 189 -20.24 14.68 -0.41
C VAL A 189 -19.26 13.72 0.28
N SER A 190 -19.66 12.47 0.53
CA SER A 190 -18.76 11.42 1.06
C SER A 190 -17.61 11.11 0.10
N TYR A 191 -17.89 11.08 -1.21
CA TYR A 191 -16.89 10.95 -2.27
C TYR A 191 -15.95 12.17 -2.35
N PHE A 192 -16.46 13.39 -2.16
CA PHE A 192 -15.60 14.59 -2.09
C PHE A 192 -14.65 14.54 -0.88
N GLY A 193 -15.12 14.09 0.28
CA GLY A 193 -14.27 13.78 1.43
C GLY A 193 -13.19 12.75 1.11
N MET A 194 -13.52 11.71 0.35
CA MET A 194 -12.56 10.72 -0.13
C MET A 194 -11.51 11.34 -1.08
N ALA A 195 -11.94 12.15 -2.05
CA ALA A 195 -11.06 12.86 -2.98
C ALA A 195 -10.16 13.90 -2.31
N LEU A 196 -10.58 14.48 -1.18
CA LEU A 196 -9.75 15.32 -0.32
C LEU A 196 -8.70 14.52 0.48
N SER A 197 -8.93 13.23 0.73
CA SER A 197 -8.15 12.42 1.69
C SER A 197 -7.20 11.43 1.01
N TRP A 198 -7.58 10.78 -0.10
CA TRP A 198 -6.77 9.70 -0.68
C TRP A 198 -7.03 9.51 -2.18
N GLY A 199 -5.96 9.26 -2.94
CA GLY A 199 -6.01 9.09 -4.40
C GLY A 199 -6.88 7.92 -4.91
N GLY A 200 -7.27 6.98 -4.03
CA GLY A 200 -8.20 5.91 -4.37
C GLY A 200 -9.65 6.34 -4.59
N TYR A 201 -9.97 7.64 -4.63
CA TYR A 201 -11.24 8.11 -5.21
C TYR A 201 -11.45 7.57 -6.65
N VAL A 202 -10.35 7.37 -7.41
CA VAL A 202 -10.34 6.76 -8.75
C VAL A 202 -10.94 5.34 -8.76
N PHE A 203 -10.85 4.60 -7.67
CA PHE A 203 -11.47 3.27 -7.52
C PHE A 203 -12.99 3.37 -7.38
N ILE A 204 -13.50 4.32 -6.58
CA ILE A 204 -14.95 4.55 -6.41
C ILE A 204 -15.59 5.03 -7.71
N ILE A 205 -14.99 6.02 -8.36
CA ILE A 205 -15.56 6.65 -9.57
C ILE A 205 -15.54 5.71 -10.79
N ASN A 206 -14.84 4.57 -10.73
CA ASN A 206 -14.92 3.51 -11.74
C ASN A 206 -15.85 2.35 -11.35
N ILE A 207 -15.87 1.92 -10.08
CA ILE A 207 -16.79 0.86 -9.63
C ILE A 207 -18.26 1.28 -9.73
N VAL A 208 -18.61 2.53 -9.39
CA VAL A 208 -20.00 3.01 -9.47
C VAL A 208 -20.54 2.98 -10.91
N PRO A 209 -19.84 3.48 -11.95
CA PRO A 209 -20.20 3.25 -13.34
C PRO A 209 -20.28 1.78 -13.77
N ILE A 210 -19.33 0.94 -13.38
CA ILE A 210 -19.32 -0.49 -13.75
C ILE A 210 -20.55 -1.21 -13.17
N HIS A 211 -20.97 -0.85 -11.95
CA HIS A 211 -22.23 -1.34 -11.35
C HIS A 211 -23.46 -0.89 -12.13
N VAL A 212 -23.54 0.38 -12.54
CA VAL A 212 -24.64 0.89 -13.39
C VAL A 212 -24.66 0.19 -14.75
N LEU A 213 -23.49 -0.06 -15.35
CA LEU A 213 -23.37 -0.81 -16.60
C LEU A 213 -23.82 -2.27 -16.42
N ALA A 214 -23.49 -2.93 -15.31
CA ALA A 214 -23.96 -4.29 -15.01
C ALA A 214 -25.48 -4.34 -14.78
N LEU A 215 -26.09 -3.30 -14.20
CA LEU A 215 -27.54 -3.16 -14.10
C LEU A 215 -28.22 -2.98 -15.46
N LEU A 216 -27.62 -2.18 -16.36
CA LEU A 216 -28.09 -2.03 -17.74
C LEU A 216 -27.98 -3.33 -18.54
N LEU A 217 -26.82 -4.01 -18.48
CA LEU A 217 -26.55 -5.25 -19.21
C LEU A 217 -27.40 -6.44 -18.72
N SER A 218 -27.75 -6.48 -17.43
CA SER A 218 -28.68 -7.47 -16.88
C SER A 218 -30.15 -7.14 -17.13
N GLY A 219 -30.46 -6.04 -17.83
CA GLY A 219 -31.82 -5.62 -18.16
C GLY A 219 -32.60 -4.95 -17.02
N HIS A 220 -32.01 -4.82 -15.83
CA HIS A 220 -32.65 -4.28 -14.63
C HIS A 220 -32.59 -2.74 -14.57
N TYR A 221 -32.94 -2.08 -15.68
CA TYR A 221 -33.06 -0.62 -15.69
C TYR A 221 -34.25 -0.14 -14.85
N SER A 222 -34.02 0.91 -14.07
CA SER A 222 -35.04 1.57 -13.26
C SER A 222 -34.79 3.08 -13.23
N PRO A 223 -35.83 3.93 -13.30
CA PRO A 223 -35.69 5.37 -13.13
C PRO A 223 -34.97 5.77 -11.83
N LYS A 224 -35.02 4.93 -10.77
CA LYS A 224 -34.25 5.15 -9.53
C LYS A 224 -32.74 5.20 -9.78
N ILE A 225 -32.22 4.32 -10.64
CA ILE A 225 -30.79 4.24 -10.97
C ILE A 225 -30.38 5.48 -11.77
N TYR A 226 -31.24 5.91 -12.71
CA TYR A 226 -31.03 7.16 -13.45
C TYR A 226 -30.96 8.38 -12.51
N VAL A 227 -31.93 8.54 -11.60
CA VAL A 227 -31.93 9.65 -10.62
C VAL A 227 -30.70 9.59 -9.71
N ALA A 228 -30.35 8.41 -9.18
CA ALA A 228 -29.21 8.25 -8.28
C ALA A 228 -27.87 8.54 -8.99
N TYR A 229 -27.61 7.95 -10.15
CA TYR A 229 -26.35 8.16 -10.87
C TYR A 229 -26.25 9.58 -11.46
N SER A 230 -27.33 10.09 -12.07
CA SER A 230 -27.32 11.41 -12.70
C SER A 230 -27.27 12.58 -11.72
N THR A 231 -27.45 12.34 -10.41
CA THR A 231 -27.20 13.34 -9.36
C THR A 231 -25.86 13.12 -8.66
N PHE A 232 -25.50 11.86 -8.34
CA PHE A 232 -24.19 11.53 -7.77
C PHE A 232 -23.05 12.02 -8.67
N TYR A 233 -23.09 11.68 -9.96
CA TYR A 233 -21.94 11.85 -10.86
C TYR A 233 -21.53 13.31 -11.08
N PRO A 234 -22.42 14.26 -11.47
CA PRO A 234 -22.02 15.66 -11.65
C PRO A 234 -21.52 16.31 -10.34
N LEU A 235 -22.15 16.01 -9.21
CA LEU A 235 -21.73 16.52 -7.90
C LEU A 235 -20.36 15.96 -7.49
N ALA A 236 -20.12 14.66 -7.73
CA ALA A 236 -18.86 13.99 -7.46
C ALA A 236 -17.71 14.60 -8.28
N THR A 237 -17.89 14.78 -9.60
CA THR A 237 -16.88 15.38 -10.47
C THR A 237 -16.62 16.85 -10.13
N LEU A 238 -17.66 17.66 -9.90
CA LEU A 238 -17.51 19.06 -9.50
C LEU A 238 -16.81 19.20 -8.13
N GLY A 239 -17.09 18.32 -7.17
CA GLY A 239 -16.37 18.26 -5.90
C GLY A 239 -14.89 17.90 -6.08
N ALA A 240 -14.59 16.84 -6.83
CA ALA A 240 -13.20 16.44 -7.09
C ALA A 240 -12.38 17.55 -7.78
N MET A 241 -12.99 18.35 -8.67
CA MET A 241 -12.33 19.49 -9.32
C MET A 241 -11.94 20.63 -8.35
N GLN A 242 -12.53 20.72 -7.16
CA GLN A 242 -12.17 21.74 -6.16
C GLN A 242 -10.89 21.41 -5.38
N VAL A 243 -10.44 20.15 -5.39
CA VAL A 243 -9.20 19.74 -4.70
C VAL A 243 -7.99 20.22 -5.53
N PRO A 244 -7.10 21.09 -5.03
CA PRO A 244 -6.02 21.68 -5.85
C PRO A 244 -5.09 20.66 -6.52
N PHE A 245 -4.81 19.54 -5.84
CA PHE A 245 -4.04 18.41 -6.38
C PHE A 245 -4.69 17.74 -7.59
N ILE A 246 -6.04 17.73 -7.63
CA ILE A 246 -6.81 17.11 -8.71
C ILE A 246 -7.10 18.14 -9.80
N GLY A 247 -7.80 19.23 -9.46
CA GLY A 247 -8.20 20.27 -10.42
C GLY A 247 -8.85 19.67 -11.68
N PHE A 248 -8.43 20.17 -12.85
CA PHE A 248 -8.93 19.70 -14.14
C PHE A 248 -8.50 18.27 -14.53
N ASN A 249 -7.58 17.62 -13.79
CA ASN A 249 -7.24 16.21 -14.04
C ASN A 249 -8.48 15.31 -13.93
N ALA A 250 -9.47 15.68 -13.12
CA ALA A 250 -10.74 14.97 -12.97
C ALA A 250 -11.51 14.80 -14.30
N MET A 251 -11.34 15.72 -15.26
CA MET A 251 -12.00 15.72 -16.57
C MET A 251 -11.08 15.24 -17.70
N ILE A 252 -9.76 15.37 -17.53
CA ILE A 252 -8.78 15.19 -18.63
C ILE A 252 -8.15 13.79 -18.62
N LYS A 253 -7.94 13.18 -17.45
CA LYS A 253 -7.25 11.87 -17.36
C LYS A 253 -8.13 10.72 -17.83
N GLY A 254 -7.53 9.79 -18.60
CA GLY A 254 -8.19 8.55 -19.04
C GLY A 254 -8.77 7.71 -17.90
N GLU A 255 -8.18 7.80 -16.70
CA GLU A 255 -8.63 7.18 -15.44
C GLU A 255 -10.12 7.40 -15.13
N ASN A 256 -10.69 8.55 -15.52
CA ASN A 256 -12.11 8.85 -15.27
C ASN A 256 -12.99 8.65 -16.51
N ALA A 257 -12.43 8.36 -17.69
CA ALA A 257 -13.15 8.29 -18.98
C ALA A 257 -14.32 7.29 -18.96
N GLY A 258 -14.20 6.19 -18.20
CA GLY A 258 -15.29 5.23 -17.99
C GLY A 258 -16.54 5.85 -17.36
N SER A 259 -16.37 6.79 -16.41
CA SER A 259 -17.48 7.50 -15.77
C SER A 259 -18.19 8.47 -16.72
N HIS A 260 -17.44 9.23 -17.52
CA HIS A 260 -17.98 10.09 -18.58
C HIS A 260 -18.75 9.27 -19.62
N GLY A 261 -18.20 8.13 -20.04
CA GLY A 261 -18.81 7.23 -21.01
C GLY A 261 -20.13 6.61 -20.51
N VAL A 262 -20.16 6.09 -19.28
CA VAL A 262 -21.39 5.53 -18.69
C VAL A 262 -22.44 6.63 -18.43
N PHE A 263 -22.05 7.85 -18.09
CA PHE A 263 -23.00 8.96 -17.99
C PHE A 263 -23.65 9.29 -19.34
N ALA A 264 -22.86 9.45 -20.41
CA ALA A 264 -23.39 9.68 -21.75
C ALA A 264 -24.29 8.51 -22.22
N LEU A 265 -23.88 7.26 -21.95
CA LEU A 265 -24.66 6.06 -22.26
C LEU A 265 -25.99 6.02 -21.50
N LEU A 266 -26.01 6.36 -20.20
CA LEU A 266 -27.22 6.34 -19.38
C LEU A 266 -28.21 7.44 -19.80
N GLN A 267 -27.72 8.63 -20.17
CA GLN A 267 -28.54 9.69 -20.74
C GLN A 267 -29.17 9.25 -22.07
N ALA A 268 -28.36 8.69 -22.99
CA ALA A 268 -28.85 8.17 -24.27
C ALA A 268 -29.86 7.02 -24.08
N TYR A 269 -29.60 6.09 -23.15
CA TYR A 269 -30.50 4.99 -22.83
C TYR A 269 -31.84 5.49 -22.26
N ALA A 270 -31.81 6.42 -21.31
CA ALA A 270 -33.01 7.00 -20.72
C ALA A 270 -33.85 7.76 -21.76
N PHE A 271 -33.22 8.54 -22.64
CA PHE A 271 -33.89 9.21 -23.74
C PHE A 271 -34.51 8.23 -24.74
N MET A 272 -33.77 7.21 -25.17
CA MET A 272 -34.29 6.18 -26.08
C MET A 272 -35.40 5.33 -25.44
N HIS A 273 -35.33 5.07 -24.13
CA HIS A 273 -36.41 4.41 -23.40
C HIS A 273 -37.67 5.29 -23.33
N TRP A 274 -37.54 6.59 -23.04
CA TRP A 274 -38.68 7.51 -23.11
C TRP A 274 -39.28 7.53 -24.52
N LEU A 275 -38.44 7.65 -25.54
CA LEU A 275 -38.85 7.74 -26.94
C LEU A 275 -39.56 6.47 -27.45
N SER A 276 -39.22 5.29 -26.90
CA SER A 276 -39.92 4.03 -27.21
C SER A 276 -41.36 3.97 -26.67
N THR A 277 -41.70 4.79 -25.67
CA THR A 277 -43.08 4.93 -25.16
C THR A 277 -43.95 5.85 -26.03
N GLN A 278 -43.36 6.70 -26.86
CA GLN A 278 -44.05 7.73 -27.63
C GLN A 278 -44.21 7.37 -29.13
N ILE A 279 -43.44 6.40 -29.64
CA ILE A 279 -43.32 6.12 -31.09
C ILE A 279 -43.68 4.66 -31.42
N PRO A 280 -44.46 4.39 -32.50
CA PRO A 280 -44.74 3.03 -32.96
C PRO A 280 -43.48 2.20 -33.24
N ARG A 281 -43.53 0.90 -32.89
CA ARG A 281 -42.35 -0.01 -32.91
C ARG A 281 -41.57 0.01 -34.22
N ASP A 282 -42.22 0.08 -35.38
CA ASP A 282 -41.56 0.07 -36.70
C ASP A 282 -40.84 1.37 -37.05
N GLN A 283 -41.29 2.49 -36.48
CA GLN A 283 -40.60 3.78 -36.59
C GLN A 283 -39.46 3.85 -35.57
N PHE A 284 -39.71 3.40 -34.33
CA PHE A 284 -38.70 3.31 -33.28
C PHE A 284 -37.51 2.40 -33.69
N MET A 285 -37.75 1.23 -34.29
CA MET A 285 -36.69 0.34 -34.76
C MET A 285 -35.86 0.92 -35.91
N ARG A 286 -36.46 1.72 -36.79
CA ARG A 286 -35.72 2.48 -37.82
C ARG A 286 -34.86 3.57 -37.18
N LEU A 287 -35.44 4.33 -36.25
CA LEU A 287 -34.77 5.42 -35.54
C LEU A 287 -33.62 4.92 -34.65
N LEU A 288 -33.81 3.83 -33.92
CA LEU A 288 -32.76 3.16 -33.17
C LEU A 288 -31.60 2.72 -34.08
N ARG A 289 -31.91 2.17 -35.26
CA ARG A 289 -30.90 1.74 -36.25
C ARG A 289 -30.14 2.91 -36.87
N THR A 290 -30.77 4.08 -37.08
CA THR A 290 -30.05 5.30 -37.52
C THR A 290 -29.25 5.94 -36.38
N CYS A 291 -29.80 6.03 -35.16
CA CYS A 291 -29.09 6.54 -33.99
C CYS A 291 -27.86 5.68 -33.64
N LEU A 292 -27.94 4.35 -33.74
CA LEU A 292 -26.78 3.47 -33.56
C LEU A 292 -25.69 3.70 -34.62
N ARG A 293 -26.08 3.92 -35.89
CA ARG A 293 -25.13 4.22 -36.98
C ARG A 293 -24.47 5.59 -36.80
N ALA A 294 -25.24 6.62 -36.45
CA ALA A 294 -24.75 7.96 -36.16
C ALA A 294 -23.85 7.97 -34.90
N GLY A 295 -24.26 7.26 -33.84
CA GLY A 295 -23.46 7.10 -32.62
C GLY A 295 -22.14 6.40 -32.91
N ALA A 296 -22.14 5.31 -33.69
CA ALA A 296 -20.92 4.60 -34.07
C ALA A 296 -19.96 5.46 -34.92
N THR A 297 -20.46 6.30 -35.84
CA THR A 297 -19.60 7.20 -36.62
C THR A 297 -19.10 8.40 -35.83
N ILE A 298 -19.89 8.96 -34.91
CA ILE A 298 -19.46 10.03 -34.00
C ILE A 298 -18.43 9.52 -32.99
N ILE A 299 -18.67 8.35 -32.38
CA ILE A 299 -17.72 7.73 -31.44
C ILE A 299 -16.45 7.30 -32.18
N GLY A 300 -16.55 6.69 -33.36
CA GLY A 300 -15.39 6.28 -34.15
C GLY A 300 -14.50 7.46 -34.58
N SER A 301 -15.10 8.55 -35.08
CA SER A 301 -14.36 9.75 -35.46
C SER A 301 -13.81 10.51 -34.25
N GLY A 302 -14.57 10.59 -33.15
CA GLY A 302 -14.11 11.19 -31.89
C GLY A 302 -12.94 10.42 -31.24
N LEU A 303 -13.00 9.09 -31.24
CA LEU A 303 -11.92 8.24 -30.73
C LEU A 303 -10.66 8.34 -31.60
N LEU A 304 -10.82 8.34 -32.93
CA LEU A 304 -9.71 8.55 -33.87
C LEU A 304 -9.05 9.92 -33.65
N LEU A 305 -9.84 10.98 -33.50
CA LEU A 305 -9.35 12.33 -33.25
C LEU A 305 -8.65 12.45 -31.88
N ALA A 306 -9.19 11.83 -30.83
CA ALA A 306 -8.57 11.81 -29.50
C ALA A 306 -7.25 11.02 -29.46
N LEU A 307 -7.15 9.95 -30.25
CA LEU A 307 -5.92 9.18 -30.44
C LEU A 307 -4.85 10.03 -31.18
N LEU A 308 -5.22 10.67 -32.29
CA LEU A 308 -4.34 11.55 -33.08
C LEU A 308 -3.87 12.78 -32.30
N LEU A 309 -4.69 13.31 -31.39
CA LEU A 309 -4.32 14.43 -30.50
C LEU A 309 -3.46 14.00 -29.30
N GLY A 310 -3.22 12.71 -29.08
CA GLY A 310 -2.40 12.19 -27.98
C GLY A 310 -2.93 12.48 -26.56
N LYS A 311 -4.14 13.05 -26.42
CA LYS A 311 -4.67 13.53 -25.13
C LYS A 311 -5.18 12.43 -24.21
N LEU A 312 -5.36 11.21 -24.72
CA LEU A 312 -5.94 10.07 -23.98
C LEU A 312 -4.86 9.21 -23.30
N GLN A 313 -3.87 9.86 -22.67
CA GLN A 313 -2.81 9.18 -21.93
C GLN A 313 -3.28 8.75 -20.53
N TRP A 314 -2.88 7.54 -20.14
CA TRP A 314 -3.04 6.98 -18.80
C TRP A 314 -1.84 7.39 -17.95
N SER A 315 -1.99 7.59 -16.63
CA SER A 315 -0.81 7.79 -15.78
C SER A 315 -0.04 6.47 -15.65
N GLY A 316 1.30 6.53 -15.54
CA GLY A 316 2.13 5.34 -15.38
C GLY A 316 1.65 4.43 -14.24
N ARG A 317 1.34 5.01 -13.07
CA ARG A 317 0.83 4.27 -11.90
C ARG A 317 -0.55 3.64 -12.11
N SER A 318 -1.40 4.20 -12.98
CA SER A 318 -2.66 3.55 -13.38
C SER A 318 -2.43 2.42 -14.39
N LEU A 319 -1.51 2.62 -15.34
CA LEU A 319 -1.16 1.63 -16.36
C LEU A 319 -0.53 0.38 -15.73
N THR A 320 0.28 0.53 -14.68
CA THR A 320 0.87 -0.58 -13.92
C THR A 320 -0.14 -1.45 -13.17
N LEU A 321 -1.39 -1.02 -13.03
CA LEU A 321 -2.48 -1.83 -12.47
C LEU A 321 -3.28 -2.61 -13.54
N LEU A 322 -2.98 -2.37 -14.84
CA LEU A 322 -3.54 -3.10 -15.98
C LEU A 322 -2.48 -3.98 -16.66
N ASP A 323 -1.25 -3.47 -16.80
CA ASP A 323 -0.06 -4.20 -17.19
C ASP A 323 0.97 -4.18 -16.03
N PRO A 324 1.04 -5.25 -15.21
CA PRO A 324 1.99 -5.33 -14.11
C PRO A 324 3.46 -5.42 -14.58
N THR A 325 3.72 -5.70 -15.87
CA THR A 325 5.09 -5.76 -16.40
C THR A 325 5.66 -4.38 -16.73
N TYR A 326 4.78 -3.38 -16.96
CA TYR A 326 5.18 -2.03 -17.33
C TYR A 326 6.08 -1.35 -16.29
N ALA A 327 5.79 -1.52 -14.99
CA ALA A 327 6.57 -0.93 -13.90
C ALA A 327 8.04 -1.36 -13.95
N SER A 328 8.25 -2.69 -13.96
CA SER A 328 9.56 -3.32 -13.90
C SER A 328 10.43 -2.98 -15.11
N LYS A 329 9.81 -2.78 -16.28
CA LYS A 329 10.52 -2.53 -17.55
C LYS A 329 10.80 -1.05 -17.84
N TYR A 330 9.94 -0.13 -17.40
CA TYR A 330 10.00 1.27 -17.83
C TYR A 330 10.14 2.30 -16.69
N ILE A 331 9.81 1.96 -15.43
CA ILE A 331 9.87 2.91 -14.30
C ILE A 331 10.38 2.19 -13.04
N PRO A 332 11.71 1.98 -12.90
CA PRO A 332 12.29 1.20 -11.80
C PRO A 332 11.95 1.75 -10.40
N ILE A 333 11.72 3.06 -10.26
CA ILE A 333 11.28 3.70 -9.00
C ILE A 333 9.94 3.15 -8.50
N ILE A 334 9.00 2.83 -9.41
CA ILE A 334 7.71 2.23 -9.02
C ILE A 334 7.91 0.77 -8.61
N ALA A 335 8.79 0.04 -9.30
CA ALA A 335 9.10 -1.35 -9.00
C ALA A 335 9.93 -1.54 -7.71
N SER A 336 10.72 -0.54 -7.29
CA SER A 336 11.57 -0.62 -6.10
C SER A 336 10.79 -0.62 -4.77
N VAL A 337 9.56 -0.10 -4.76
CA VAL A 337 8.74 -0.07 -3.53
C VAL A 337 8.19 -1.47 -3.26
N GLY A 338 8.52 -2.07 -2.12
CA GLY A 338 8.05 -3.43 -1.77
C GLY A 338 6.53 -3.58 -1.74
N GLU A 339 5.78 -2.48 -1.57
CA GLU A 339 4.32 -2.44 -1.63
C GLU A 339 3.72 -2.65 -3.03
N HIS A 340 4.48 -2.35 -4.08
CA HIS A 340 4.10 -2.50 -5.49
C HIS A 340 4.25 -3.94 -6.02
N GLN A 341 4.75 -4.85 -5.18
CA GLN A 341 4.92 -6.27 -5.53
C GLN A 341 3.58 -7.05 -5.50
N PRO A 342 3.47 -8.17 -6.23
CA PRO A 342 2.27 -9.01 -6.22
C PRO A 342 2.14 -9.84 -4.94
N THR A 343 0.90 -10.16 -4.55
CA THR A 343 0.63 -10.96 -3.35
C THR A 343 0.79 -12.46 -3.58
N VAL A 344 1.59 -13.12 -2.75
CA VAL A 344 1.57 -14.59 -2.59
C VAL A 344 0.37 -15.06 -1.76
N TRP A 345 -0.09 -16.30 -1.99
CA TRP A 345 -1.23 -16.91 -1.27
C TRP A 345 -1.07 -16.89 0.26
N SER A 346 0.18 -16.99 0.75
CA SER A 346 0.52 -16.91 2.17
C SER A 346 0.20 -15.54 2.77
N ALA A 347 0.37 -14.45 2.01
CA ALA A 347 0.02 -13.10 2.44
C ALA A 347 -1.50 -12.90 2.54
N PHE A 348 -2.29 -13.50 1.65
CA PHE A 348 -3.75 -13.55 1.78
C PHE A 348 -4.19 -14.28 3.06
N TYR A 349 -3.67 -15.49 3.29
CA TYR A 349 -4.03 -16.26 4.49
C TYR A 349 -3.55 -15.58 5.78
N PHE A 350 -2.37 -14.98 5.77
CA PHE A 350 -1.85 -14.20 6.89
C PHE A 350 -2.79 -13.02 7.23
N SER A 351 -3.17 -12.23 6.22
CA SER A 351 -3.86 -10.94 6.40
C SER A 351 -5.38 -11.04 6.54
N LEU A 352 -6.02 -12.07 5.96
CA LEU A 352 -7.46 -12.34 6.11
C LEU A 352 -7.74 -13.41 7.18
N GLY A 353 -6.75 -14.24 7.50
CA GLY A 353 -6.86 -15.33 8.48
C GLY A 353 -7.86 -16.43 8.09
N PRO A 354 -8.21 -17.30 9.04
CA PRO A 354 -9.14 -18.42 8.82
C PRO A 354 -10.54 -18.03 8.29
N ALA A 355 -10.98 -16.78 8.48
CA ALA A 355 -12.23 -16.27 7.94
C ALA A 355 -12.30 -16.32 6.39
N MET A 356 -11.15 -16.37 5.71
CA MET A 356 -11.05 -16.51 4.25
C MET A 356 -11.80 -17.74 3.71
N LEU A 357 -11.91 -18.82 4.49
CA LEU A 357 -12.60 -20.06 4.10
C LEU A 357 -14.10 -19.86 3.82
N PHE A 358 -14.73 -18.84 4.40
CA PHE A 358 -16.16 -18.54 4.18
C PHE A 358 -16.42 -17.68 2.94
N ILE A 359 -15.38 -17.13 2.28
CA ILE A 359 -15.54 -16.19 1.16
C ILE A 359 -16.21 -16.83 -0.07
N PRO A 360 -15.81 -18.02 -0.57
CA PRO A 360 -16.46 -18.63 -1.73
C PRO A 360 -17.94 -18.93 -1.47
N LEU A 361 -18.28 -19.29 -0.23
CA LEU A 361 -19.65 -19.54 0.21
C LEU A 361 -20.47 -18.24 0.28
N GLY A 362 -19.85 -17.12 0.71
CA GLY A 362 -20.46 -15.79 0.67
C GLY A 362 -20.74 -15.30 -0.75
N VAL A 363 -19.83 -15.57 -1.70
CA VAL A 363 -20.03 -15.29 -3.14
C VAL A 363 -21.20 -16.12 -3.68
N PHE A 364 -21.22 -17.43 -3.40
CA PHE A 364 -22.30 -18.33 -3.81
C PHE A 364 -23.69 -17.89 -3.29
N TYR A 365 -23.80 -17.52 -2.01
CA TYR A 365 -25.05 -16.99 -1.46
C TYR A 365 -25.44 -15.62 -2.04
N SER A 366 -24.45 -14.79 -2.42
CA SER A 366 -24.72 -13.50 -3.08
C SER A 366 -25.32 -13.68 -4.48
N PHE A 367 -24.81 -14.65 -5.26
CA PHE A 367 -25.37 -14.99 -6.58
C PHE A 367 -26.78 -15.61 -6.51
N GLN A 368 -27.21 -16.15 -5.36
CA GLN A 368 -28.59 -16.63 -5.18
C GLN A 368 -29.61 -15.50 -4.95
N LYS A 369 -29.16 -14.28 -4.61
CA LYS A 369 -30.02 -13.13 -4.31
C LYS A 369 -29.64 -11.93 -5.15
N LEU A 370 -29.99 -11.97 -6.44
CA LEU A 370 -29.70 -10.93 -7.43
C LEU A 370 -30.58 -9.67 -7.26
N ASP A 371 -30.44 -8.98 -6.13
CA ASP A 371 -30.85 -7.58 -5.95
C ASP A 371 -29.71 -6.65 -6.42
N ALA A 372 -30.04 -5.42 -6.81
CA ALA A 372 -29.09 -4.41 -7.27
C ALA A 372 -27.96 -4.14 -6.25
N ALA A 373 -28.26 -4.27 -4.95
CA ALA A 373 -27.31 -4.12 -3.87
C ALA A 373 -26.34 -5.32 -3.71
N PHE A 374 -26.81 -6.54 -3.95
CA PHE A 374 -25.92 -7.71 -4.01
C PHE A 374 -25.04 -7.66 -5.27
N LEU A 375 -25.59 -7.23 -6.41
CA LEU A 375 -24.81 -7.02 -7.64
C LEU A 375 -23.67 -6.01 -7.43
N PHE A 376 -23.93 -4.89 -6.73
CA PHE A 376 -22.88 -3.92 -6.35
C PHE A 376 -21.75 -4.59 -5.56
N MET A 377 -22.09 -5.36 -4.53
CA MET A 377 -21.09 -6.02 -3.67
C MET A 377 -20.34 -7.14 -4.39
N ILE A 378 -20.96 -7.84 -5.35
CA ILE A 378 -20.29 -8.81 -6.22
C ILE A 378 -19.25 -8.09 -7.11
N VAL A 379 -19.65 -7.02 -7.81
CA VAL A 379 -18.75 -6.21 -8.65
C VAL A 379 -17.56 -5.68 -7.82
N TYR A 380 -17.83 -5.02 -6.69
CA TYR A 380 -16.78 -4.52 -5.79
C TYR A 380 -15.84 -5.63 -5.35
N SER A 381 -16.36 -6.78 -4.91
CA SER A 381 -15.53 -7.89 -4.44
C SER A 381 -14.63 -8.45 -5.53
N THR A 382 -15.15 -8.67 -6.74
CA THR A 382 -14.36 -9.22 -7.87
C THR A 382 -13.20 -8.29 -8.25
N PHE A 383 -13.44 -6.99 -8.37
CA PHE A 383 -12.37 -6.03 -8.66
C PHE A 383 -11.38 -5.88 -7.50
N ALA A 384 -11.85 -5.85 -6.25
CA ALA A 384 -10.97 -5.80 -5.09
C ALA A 384 -10.04 -7.04 -5.00
N PHE A 385 -10.55 -8.23 -5.30
CA PHE A 385 -9.73 -9.44 -5.40
C PHE A 385 -8.67 -9.33 -6.50
N TYR A 386 -9.06 -8.95 -7.71
CA TYR A 386 -8.13 -8.77 -8.84
C TYR A 386 -7.00 -7.80 -8.52
N PHE A 387 -7.32 -6.58 -8.04
CA PHE A 387 -6.32 -5.57 -7.72
C PHE A 387 -5.44 -5.95 -6.52
N SER A 388 -6.00 -6.62 -5.50
CA SER A 388 -5.19 -7.13 -4.38
C SER A 388 -4.19 -8.20 -4.83
N GLY A 389 -4.52 -9.01 -5.84
CA GLY A 389 -3.62 -10.00 -6.45
C GLY A 389 -2.37 -9.36 -7.08
N ILE A 390 -2.55 -8.20 -7.70
CA ILE A 390 -1.51 -7.45 -8.40
C ILE A 390 -0.61 -6.66 -7.45
N MET A 391 -1.13 -6.13 -6.34
CA MET A 391 -0.39 -5.22 -5.46
C MET A 391 -0.72 -5.40 -3.98
N VAL A 392 0.30 -5.64 -3.13
CA VAL A 392 0.12 -5.87 -1.68
C VAL A 392 -0.64 -4.73 -0.98
N ARG A 393 -0.37 -3.45 -1.28
CA ARG A 393 -1.09 -2.31 -0.65
C ARG A 393 -2.60 -2.37 -0.87
N LEU A 394 -3.07 -2.93 -1.98
CA LEU A 394 -4.50 -2.99 -2.34
C LEU A 394 -5.26 -4.10 -1.60
N LEU A 395 -4.56 -4.97 -0.86
CA LEU A 395 -5.15 -5.89 0.12
C LEU A 395 -5.96 -5.14 1.20
N LEU A 396 -5.62 -3.88 1.47
CA LEU A 396 -6.39 -2.97 2.32
C LEU A 396 -7.81 -2.72 1.78
N THR A 397 -7.96 -2.51 0.47
CA THR A 397 -9.28 -2.32 -0.17
C THR A 397 -10.07 -3.61 -0.32
N LEU A 398 -9.41 -4.77 -0.27
CA LEU A 398 -10.09 -6.06 -0.18
C LEU A 398 -10.71 -6.30 1.20
N ALA A 399 -10.10 -5.81 2.28
CA ALA A 399 -10.49 -6.16 3.65
C ALA A 399 -12.01 -5.98 3.95
N PRO A 400 -12.69 -4.87 3.56
CA PRO A 400 -14.13 -4.72 3.81
C PRO A 400 -15.00 -5.65 2.95
N ALA A 401 -14.58 -5.95 1.72
CA ALA A 401 -15.26 -6.91 0.84
C ALA A 401 -15.12 -8.35 1.37
N ALA A 402 -13.93 -8.75 1.78
CA ALA A 402 -13.66 -10.04 2.39
C ALA A 402 -14.46 -10.22 3.70
N CYS A 403 -14.43 -9.24 4.61
CA CYS A 403 -15.22 -9.28 5.85
C CYS A 403 -16.74 -9.28 5.62
N TYR A 404 -17.23 -8.72 4.51
CA TYR A 404 -18.63 -8.82 4.08
C TYR A 404 -18.95 -10.25 3.58
N LEU A 405 -18.16 -10.78 2.65
CA LEU A 405 -18.38 -12.12 2.07
C LEU A 405 -18.24 -13.22 3.13
N SER A 406 -17.22 -13.18 3.99
CA SER A 406 -17.06 -14.13 5.09
C SER A 406 -18.23 -14.08 6.07
N ALA A 407 -18.77 -12.90 6.37
CA ALA A 407 -19.93 -12.76 7.24
C ALA A 407 -21.20 -13.37 6.61
N ILE A 408 -21.45 -13.15 5.31
CA ILE A 408 -22.58 -13.77 4.60
C ILE A 408 -22.39 -15.29 4.49
N GLY A 409 -21.19 -15.76 4.15
CA GLY A 409 -20.87 -17.18 4.08
C GLY A 409 -21.14 -17.89 5.41
N ALA A 410 -20.54 -17.41 6.50
CA ALA A 410 -20.73 -17.97 7.84
C ALA A 410 -22.17 -17.82 8.34
N SER A 411 -22.81 -16.64 8.17
CA SER A 411 -24.18 -16.41 8.63
C SER A 411 -25.21 -17.22 7.86
N GLY A 412 -25.07 -17.37 6.54
CA GLY A 412 -25.96 -18.18 5.71
C GLY A 412 -25.82 -19.68 6.00
N PHE A 413 -24.58 -20.14 6.19
CA PHE A 413 -24.27 -21.50 6.62
C PHE A 413 -24.92 -21.81 7.97
N MET A 414 -24.64 -21.01 9.01
CA MET A 414 -25.21 -21.19 10.34
C MET A 414 -26.74 -21.13 10.34
N HIS A 415 -27.36 -20.22 9.57
CA HIS A 415 -28.82 -20.17 9.47
C HIS A 415 -29.40 -21.45 8.88
N LYS A 416 -28.89 -21.91 7.72
CA LYS A 416 -29.40 -23.12 7.05
C LYS A 416 -29.21 -24.36 7.93
N ILE A 417 -28.13 -24.42 8.71
CA ILE A 417 -27.90 -25.48 9.70
C ILE A 417 -28.90 -25.44 10.86
N VAL A 418 -29.14 -24.26 11.44
CA VAL A 418 -30.10 -24.09 12.55
C VAL A 418 -31.53 -24.39 12.07
N GLU A 419 -31.87 -24.03 10.84
CA GLU A 419 -33.14 -24.33 10.19
C GLU A 419 -33.37 -25.85 10.01
N LEU A 420 -32.36 -26.57 9.49
CA LEU A 420 -32.35 -28.05 9.44
C LEU A 420 -32.44 -28.69 10.83
N THR A 421 -31.98 -28.00 11.88
CA THR A 421 -32.06 -28.44 13.28
C THR A 421 -33.41 -28.12 13.95
N ARG A 422 -34.26 -27.27 13.35
CA ARG A 422 -35.47 -26.71 13.98
C ARG A 422 -36.82 -27.25 13.47
N LYS A 423 -36.83 -28.22 12.54
CA LYS A 423 -38.08 -28.85 12.05
C LYS A 423 -38.69 -29.84 13.06
N ASP A 424 -39.19 -29.30 14.17
CA ASP A 424 -40.24 -29.93 14.99
C ASP A 424 -41.63 -29.39 14.59
N PRO A 425 -42.71 -30.16 14.73
CA PRO A 425 -43.97 -29.88 14.05
C PRO A 425 -44.77 -28.73 14.67
N VAL A 426 -45.28 -27.83 13.81
CA VAL A 426 -46.39 -26.93 14.14
C VAL A 426 -47.66 -27.77 14.33
N ARG A 427 -48.47 -27.44 15.35
CA ARG A 427 -49.79 -28.05 15.54
C ARG A 427 -50.69 -27.76 14.34
N ALA A 428 -51.19 -28.81 13.70
CA ALA A 428 -52.37 -28.70 12.86
C ALA A 428 -53.62 -28.69 13.75
N GLU A 429 -54.15 -27.49 14.03
CA GLU A 429 -55.58 -27.35 14.30
C GLU A 429 -56.28 -27.44 12.94
N GLY A 430 -57.27 -28.32 12.83
CA GLY A 430 -57.71 -28.85 11.53
C GLY A 430 -59.16 -28.53 11.17
N THR A 431 -59.53 -28.95 9.96
CA THR A 431 -60.92 -29.08 9.51
C THR A 431 -61.08 -30.35 8.67
N GLU A 432 -62.27 -30.92 8.74
CA GLU A 432 -62.83 -32.03 7.93
C GLU A 432 -62.94 -31.62 6.43
N THR A 433 -63.12 -32.46 5.38
CA THR A 433 -63.38 -33.92 5.16
C THR A 433 -62.99 -34.26 3.67
N SER A 434 -63.11 -35.44 3.02
CA SER A 434 -63.54 -36.83 3.34
C SER A 434 -63.11 -37.83 2.22
N ASN A 435 -62.74 -39.06 2.60
CA ASN A 435 -63.00 -40.36 1.94
C ASN A 435 -62.52 -40.71 0.49
N ALA A 436 -62.42 -42.04 0.27
CA ALA A 436 -62.23 -42.81 -0.99
C ALA A 436 -60.87 -42.67 -1.72
N THR A 437 -59.97 -43.68 -1.74
CA THR A 437 -59.97 -44.95 -2.55
C THR A 437 -60.08 -44.71 -4.06
N ASP A 438 -59.13 -45.12 -4.90
CA ASP A 438 -58.85 -46.53 -5.26
C ASP A 438 -57.52 -46.68 -6.08
N GLY A 439 -57.20 -47.89 -6.59
CA GLY A 439 -56.83 -48.02 -8.01
C GLY A 439 -55.35 -47.93 -8.48
N MET A 440 -54.47 -48.75 -7.89
CA MET A 440 -53.43 -49.59 -8.55
C MET A 440 -53.27 -49.58 -10.12
N ASN A 441 -52.02 -49.79 -10.60
CA ASN A 441 -51.58 -50.14 -12.00
C ASN A 441 -51.43 -48.96 -13.02
N LYS A 442 -50.54 -48.99 -14.04
CA LYS A 442 -49.42 -49.93 -14.37
C LYS A 442 -48.30 -49.31 -15.22
N THR A 443 -47.25 -50.12 -15.42
CA THR A 443 -46.07 -50.02 -16.29
C THR A 443 -46.34 -49.80 -17.78
N GLU A 444 -45.45 -49.07 -18.46
CA GLU A 444 -44.57 -49.50 -19.59
C GLU A 444 -43.75 -48.25 -20.03
N ALA A 445 -42.42 -48.20 -20.13
CA ALA A 445 -41.34 -49.12 -20.55
C ALA A 445 -41.07 -49.11 -22.07
N GLU A 446 -39.97 -48.46 -22.49
CA GLU A 446 -38.88 -49.09 -23.28
C GLU A 446 -37.63 -48.18 -23.36
N GLU A 447 -36.51 -48.74 -23.81
CA GLU A 447 -35.17 -48.12 -23.82
C GLU A 447 -34.75 -47.63 -25.22
N GLU A 448 -33.85 -46.64 -25.30
CA GLU A 448 -32.80 -46.66 -26.33
C GLU A 448 -31.44 -46.28 -25.72
N LYS A 449 -30.42 -47.02 -26.15
CA LYS A 449 -28.99 -46.81 -25.87
C LYS A 449 -28.36 -46.11 -27.10
N GLU A 450 -27.09 -45.72 -27.19
CA GLU A 450 -25.91 -45.82 -26.33
C GLU A 450 -24.93 -44.72 -26.83
N ASP A 451 -24.14 -44.09 -25.97
CA ASP A 451 -22.66 -44.11 -26.09
C ASP A 451 -22.02 -43.51 -24.81
N SER A 452 -20.75 -43.81 -24.61
CA SER A 452 -19.97 -43.57 -23.40
C SER A 452 -18.95 -42.44 -23.55
N THR A 453 -18.10 -42.24 -22.53
CA THR A 453 -16.93 -41.33 -22.54
C THR A 453 -17.15 -39.82 -22.45
N ARG A 454 -18.07 -39.32 -21.60
CA ARG A 454 -17.95 -37.93 -21.10
C ARG A 454 -18.32 -37.71 -19.62
N SER A 455 -17.27 -37.41 -18.84
CA SER A 455 -17.32 -36.64 -17.58
C SER A 455 -17.93 -37.30 -16.33
N HIS A 456 -17.23 -38.30 -15.78
CA HIS A 456 -17.35 -38.70 -14.36
C HIS A 456 -17.09 -37.51 -13.40
N SER A 457 -16.29 -36.52 -13.85
CA SER A 457 -16.14 -35.21 -13.20
C SER A 457 -17.46 -34.45 -13.11
N GLY A 458 -18.29 -34.50 -14.16
CA GLY A 458 -19.62 -33.90 -14.20
C GLY A 458 -20.59 -34.53 -13.23
N GLU A 459 -20.53 -35.85 -13.02
CA GLU A 459 -21.32 -36.54 -12.00
C GLU A 459 -20.83 -36.23 -10.57
N ILE A 460 -19.53 -36.17 -10.33
CA ILE A 460 -19.00 -35.74 -9.02
C ILE A 460 -19.38 -34.28 -8.75
N PHE A 461 -19.28 -33.40 -9.74
CA PHE A 461 -19.64 -31.99 -9.58
C PHE A 461 -21.16 -31.80 -9.45
N SER A 462 -21.99 -32.54 -10.18
CA SER A 462 -23.45 -32.50 -10.04
C SER A 462 -23.90 -33.12 -8.71
N ALA A 463 -23.27 -34.20 -8.23
CA ALA A 463 -23.54 -34.80 -6.92
C ALA A 463 -23.07 -33.91 -5.76
N VAL A 464 -21.97 -33.16 -5.91
CA VAL A 464 -21.56 -32.12 -4.95
C VAL A 464 -22.52 -30.94 -4.97
N VAL A 465 -22.92 -30.45 -6.15
CA VAL A 465 -23.92 -29.37 -6.28
C VAL A 465 -25.31 -29.81 -5.77
N ALA A 466 -25.69 -31.08 -5.94
CA ALA A 466 -26.91 -31.67 -5.40
C ALA A 466 -26.83 -31.83 -3.87
N LYS A 467 -25.70 -32.31 -3.33
CA LYS A 467 -25.49 -32.34 -1.87
C LYS A 467 -25.40 -30.94 -1.24
N LEU A 468 -25.01 -29.91 -1.98
CA LEU A 468 -25.10 -28.50 -1.53
C LEU A 468 -26.54 -27.95 -1.67
N ARG A 469 -27.26 -28.37 -2.70
CA ARG A 469 -28.72 -28.21 -2.87
C ARG A 469 -29.49 -29.31 -2.11
N PHE A 470 -29.29 -29.40 -0.79
CA PHE A 470 -30.09 -30.27 0.09
C PHE A 470 -31.60 -30.11 -0.17
N GLN A 471 -32.13 -31.01 -0.99
CA GLN A 471 -33.54 -31.21 -1.26
C GLN A 471 -34.00 -32.33 -0.32
N PRO A 472 -35.13 -32.18 0.39
CA PRO A 472 -35.58 -33.23 1.29
C PRO A 472 -36.07 -34.44 0.47
N ASP A 473 -35.50 -35.61 0.74
CA ASP A 473 -36.22 -36.87 0.52
C ASP A 473 -37.27 -36.98 1.63
N ASP A 474 -38.54 -37.17 1.26
CA ASP A 474 -39.65 -37.31 2.21
C ASP A 474 -39.67 -38.73 2.80
N GLY A 475 -38.70 -39.04 3.68
CA GLY A 475 -38.52 -40.35 4.28
C GLY A 475 -37.68 -40.35 5.57
N GLU A 476 -38.37 -40.39 6.72
CA GLU A 476 -37.90 -40.70 8.09
C GLU A 476 -37.46 -39.56 9.04
N LYS A 477 -37.85 -39.76 10.31
CA LYS A 477 -37.65 -38.82 11.44
C LYS A 477 -36.32 -39.07 12.17
N GLN A 478 -35.20 -38.66 11.58
CA GLN A 478 -33.93 -38.65 12.32
C GLN A 478 -33.86 -37.46 13.29
N LYS A 479 -33.62 -37.75 14.58
CA LYS A 479 -33.27 -36.73 15.59
C LYS A 479 -32.05 -35.95 15.10
N ALA A 480 -32.07 -34.62 15.23
CA ALA A 480 -31.04 -33.72 14.71
C ALA A 480 -29.61 -34.29 14.87
N PRO A 481 -28.90 -34.65 13.78
CA PRO A 481 -27.71 -35.47 13.88
C PRO A 481 -26.60 -34.71 14.61
N ARG A 482 -25.95 -35.38 15.58
CA ARG A 482 -24.87 -34.79 16.40
C ARG A 482 -23.75 -34.14 15.56
N ALA A 483 -23.48 -34.68 14.38
CA ALA A 483 -22.54 -34.12 13.40
C ALA A 483 -22.89 -32.68 12.97
N LEU A 484 -24.18 -32.35 12.85
CA LEU A 484 -24.66 -31.03 12.43
C LEU A 484 -24.45 -29.99 13.55
N GLN A 485 -24.69 -30.38 14.81
CA GLN A 485 -24.40 -29.54 15.98
C GLN A 485 -22.89 -29.36 16.20
N LEU A 486 -22.10 -30.43 16.04
CA LEU A 486 -20.63 -30.37 16.03
C LEU A 486 -20.09 -29.41 14.96
N LEU A 487 -20.75 -29.32 13.82
CA LEU A 487 -20.35 -28.46 12.70
C LEU A 487 -20.69 -26.97 12.93
N VAL A 488 -21.77 -26.64 13.65
CA VAL A 488 -21.98 -25.27 14.19
C VAL A 488 -20.89 -24.92 15.20
N PHE A 489 -20.59 -25.83 16.13
CA PHE A 489 -19.55 -25.64 17.14
C PHE A 489 -18.18 -25.43 16.48
N ALA A 490 -17.84 -26.21 15.44
CA ALA A 490 -16.63 -26.04 14.65
C ALA A 490 -16.54 -24.65 14.00
N CYS A 491 -17.65 -24.11 13.45
CA CYS A 491 -17.68 -22.74 12.92
C CYS A 491 -17.43 -21.69 14.01
N GLY A 492 -18.01 -21.85 15.19
CA GLY A 492 -17.76 -20.99 16.35
C GLY A 492 -16.29 -21.01 16.78
N VAL A 493 -15.70 -22.20 16.88
CA VAL A 493 -14.26 -22.38 17.17
C VAL A 493 -13.39 -21.73 16.10
N LEU A 494 -13.75 -21.84 14.82
CA LEU A 494 -13.02 -21.24 13.70
C LEU A 494 -12.99 -19.70 13.79
N LEU A 495 -14.11 -19.07 14.19
CA LEU A 495 -14.17 -17.63 14.46
C LEU A 495 -13.31 -17.22 15.68
N VAL A 496 -13.27 -18.02 16.74
CA VAL A 496 -12.38 -17.79 17.90
C VAL A 496 -10.90 -17.92 17.51
N ILE A 497 -10.55 -18.90 16.67
CA ILE A 497 -9.19 -19.05 16.12
C ILE A 497 -8.84 -17.83 15.25
N HIS A 498 -9.76 -17.32 14.42
CA HIS A 498 -9.54 -16.11 13.63
C HIS A 498 -9.30 -14.86 14.51
N ALA A 499 -10.06 -14.68 15.59
CA ALA A 499 -9.82 -13.58 16.54
C ALA A 499 -8.45 -13.69 17.22
N ARG A 500 -8.05 -14.91 17.65
CA ARG A 500 -6.75 -15.18 18.28
C ARG A 500 -5.58 -14.99 17.30
N HIS A 501 -5.71 -15.48 16.07
CA HIS A 501 -4.76 -15.28 14.96
C HIS A 501 -4.53 -13.78 14.73
N SER A 502 -5.61 -13.01 14.64
CA SER A 502 -5.53 -11.59 14.31
C SER A 502 -4.92 -10.75 15.43
N SER A 503 -5.29 -11.03 16.69
CA SER A 503 -4.66 -10.41 17.87
C SER A 503 -3.17 -10.75 17.97
N ASN A 504 -2.78 -12.00 17.68
CA ASN A 504 -1.38 -12.41 17.63
C ASN A 504 -0.58 -11.64 16.56
N ILE A 505 -1.15 -11.43 15.36
CA ILE A 505 -0.48 -10.66 14.29
C ILE A 505 -0.36 -9.18 14.68
N ALA A 506 -1.44 -8.57 15.19
CA ALA A 506 -1.44 -7.18 15.64
C ALA A 506 -0.34 -6.92 16.71
N LYS A 507 -0.14 -7.86 17.65
CA LYS A 507 0.89 -7.77 18.72
C LYS A 507 2.30 -8.22 18.30
N LYS A 508 2.49 -8.93 17.18
CA LYS A 508 3.81 -9.46 16.77
C LYS A 508 4.40 -8.82 15.52
N VAL A 509 3.58 -8.26 14.64
CA VAL A 509 4.01 -7.83 13.30
C VAL A 509 3.61 -6.39 13.00
N TYR A 510 2.44 -5.93 13.46
CA TYR A 510 1.99 -4.54 13.26
C TYR A 510 2.23 -3.63 14.47
N SER A 511 2.97 -4.10 15.49
CA SER A 511 3.38 -3.30 16.66
C SER A 511 4.89 -3.16 16.82
N SER A 512 5.66 -3.42 15.77
CA SER A 512 7.03 -2.94 15.63
C SER A 512 7.03 -1.45 15.25
N THR A 513 8.18 -0.79 15.30
CA THR A 513 8.37 0.57 14.74
C THR A 513 9.47 0.56 13.70
N SER A 514 9.51 1.59 12.86
CA SER A 514 10.59 1.85 11.91
C SER A 514 11.64 2.83 12.45
N LEU A 515 11.64 3.12 13.76
CA LEU A 515 12.54 4.07 14.41
C LEU A 515 13.49 3.38 15.40
N VAL A 516 13.02 2.33 16.06
CA VAL A 516 13.80 1.49 16.99
C VAL A 516 13.91 0.09 16.39
N PHE A 517 15.13 -0.43 16.27
CA PHE A 517 15.36 -1.79 15.79
C PHE A 517 15.42 -2.76 16.98
N GLU A 518 14.56 -3.78 16.97
CA GLU A 518 14.59 -4.87 17.94
C GLU A 518 15.46 -6.03 17.43
N LYS A 519 16.58 -6.30 18.10
CA LYS A 519 17.38 -7.51 17.86
C LYS A 519 17.12 -8.52 18.98
N MET A 520 16.52 -9.67 18.67
CA MET A 520 16.44 -10.75 19.65
C MET A 520 17.82 -11.40 19.79
N ASN A 521 18.42 -11.30 20.97
CA ASN A 521 19.69 -11.96 21.26
C ASN A 521 19.47 -13.48 21.34
N MET A 522 20.20 -14.25 20.54
CA MET A 522 20.00 -15.70 20.43
C MET A 522 20.45 -16.49 21.67
N THR A 523 21.35 -15.93 22.49
CA THR A 523 21.82 -16.58 23.73
C THR A 523 20.88 -16.27 24.90
N THR A 524 20.68 -15.00 25.26
CA THR A 524 19.85 -14.60 26.40
C THR A 524 18.35 -14.67 26.13
N LYS A 525 17.92 -14.64 24.85
CA LYS A 525 16.52 -14.50 24.38
C LYS A 525 15.86 -13.17 24.78
N GLU A 526 16.63 -12.22 25.28
CA GLU A 526 16.19 -10.86 25.51
C GLU A 526 16.14 -10.08 24.18
N LYS A 527 15.43 -8.97 24.17
CA LYS A 527 15.45 -8.02 23.06
C LYS A 527 16.46 -6.93 23.37
N ASP A 528 17.51 -6.87 22.57
CA ASP A 528 18.34 -5.68 22.47
C ASP A 528 17.59 -4.61 21.65
N LEU A 529 17.76 -3.35 22.04
CA LEU A 529 16.92 -2.22 21.63
C LEU A 529 17.80 -1.06 21.18
N HIS A 530 17.90 -0.89 19.86
CA HIS A 530 18.79 0.08 19.24
C HIS A 530 18.00 1.25 18.63
N ASP A 531 18.40 2.48 18.97
CA ASP A 531 17.64 3.72 18.72
C ASP A 531 18.45 4.76 17.91
N ASP A 532 19.44 4.28 17.16
CA ASP A 532 20.46 5.08 16.45
C ASP A 532 19.85 6.13 15.51
N TYR A 533 18.68 5.85 14.91
CA TYR A 533 17.94 6.81 14.10
C TYR A 533 17.61 8.09 14.89
N ARG A 534 17.05 7.96 16.10
CA ARG A 534 16.64 9.12 16.90
C ARG A 534 17.85 9.85 17.48
N GLU A 535 18.89 9.11 17.87
CA GLU A 535 20.18 9.65 18.28
C GLU A 535 20.79 10.55 17.19
N ALA A 536 20.96 10.00 15.98
CA ALA A 536 21.62 10.69 14.88
C ALA A 536 20.79 11.85 14.30
N PHE A 537 19.47 11.73 14.22
CA PHE A 537 18.61 12.87 13.86
C PHE A 537 18.65 13.97 14.93
N ALA A 538 18.80 13.62 16.22
CA ALA A 538 19.01 14.60 17.29
C ALA A 538 20.41 15.25 17.23
N TRP A 539 21.45 14.49 16.85
CA TRP A 539 22.80 15.02 16.60
C TRP A 539 22.78 16.03 15.45
N LEU A 540 22.21 15.66 14.30
CA LEU A 540 22.07 16.53 13.12
C LEU A 540 21.39 17.85 13.49
N ARG A 541 20.33 17.78 14.28
CA ARG A 541 19.54 18.93 14.70
C ARG A 541 20.27 19.92 15.61
N GLN A 542 21.22 19.43 16.41
CA GLN A 542 21.92 20.21 17.43
C GLN A 542 23.30 20.69 16.98
N ASN A 543 24.00 19.89 16.15
CA ASN A 543 25.43 20.08 15.87
C ASN A 543 25.74 20.58 14.45
N THR A 544 24.73 20.79 13.59
CA THR A 544 24.90 21.35 12.23
C THR A 544 24.23 22.74 12.10
N PRO A 545 24.66 23.60 11.17
CA PRO A 545 23.95 24.85 10.84
C PRO A 545 22.48 24.62 10.44
N GLU A 546 21.57 25.57 10.69
CA GLU A 546 20.13 25.39 10.38
C GLU A 546 19.83 25.30 8.87
N ASP A 547 20.68 25.91 8.04
CA ASP A 547 20.63 25.94 6.58
C ASP A 547 21.37 24.78 5.90
N ALA A 548 22.01 23.90 6.68
CA ALA A 548 22.78 22.77 6.16
C ALA A 548 21.90 21.82 5.32
N LYS A 549 22.33 21.52 4.07
CA LYS A 549 21.63 20.56 3.20
C LYS A 549 22.26 19.18 3.29
N ILE A 550 21.38 18.19 3.46
CA ILE A 550 21.72 16.79 3.68
C ILE A 550 21.37 16.00 2.40
N LEU A 551 22.36 15.30 1.86
CA LEU A 551 22.17 14.27 0.85
C LEU A 551 21.94 12.93 1.55
N SER A 552 20.81 12.30 1.28
CA SER A 552 20.45 10.94 1.69
C SER A 552 19.81 10.22 0.52
N TRP A 553 19.60 8.90 0.64
CA TRP A 553 18.62 8.23 -0.23
C TRP A 553 17.19 8.74 0.06
N TRP A 554 16.28 8.58 -0.91
CA TRP A 554 14.96 9.25 -0.88
C TRP A 554 14.02 8.74 0.22
N ASP A 555 14.21 7.49 0.68
CA ASP A 555 13.45 6.85 1.76
C ASP A 555 13.40 7.67 3.06
N TYR A 556 14.44 8.48 3.35
CA TYR A 556 14.63 9.15 4.64
C TYR A 556 14.21 10.63 4.65
N GLY A 557 13.84 11.22 3.50
CA GLY A 557 13.63 12.67 3.37
C GLY A 557 12.57 13.23 4.34
N TYR A 558 11.45 12.53 4.50
CA TYR A 558 10.42 12.87 5.48
C TYR A 558 10.89 12.74 6.94
N GLN A 559 11.76 11.79 7.26
CA GLN A 559 12.32 11.63 8.61
C GLN A 559 13.33 12.74 8.92
N VAL A 560 14.26 13.02 8.01
CA VAL A 560 15.28 14.08 8.18
C VAL A 560 14.61 15.46 8.32
N THR A 561 13.68 15.82 7.44
CA THR A 561 12.98 17.11 7.51
C THR A 561 12.10 17.28 8.75
N THR A 562 11.59 16.19 9.33
CA THR A 562 10.66 16.24 10.49
C THR A 562 11.35 16.09 11.84
N LEU A 563 12.34 15.19 11.94
CA LEU A 563 13.04 14.87 13.20
C LEU A 563 14.29 15.74 13.37
N ALA A 564 15.19 15.73 12.37
CA ALA A 564 16.41 16.53 12.36
C ALA A 564 16.15 18.02 12.04
N ASN A 565 15.06 18.33 11.33
CA ASN A 565 14.69 19.70 10.93
C ASN A 565 15.82 20.40 10.16
N ARG A 566 16.25 19.78 9.05
CA ARG A 566 17.25 20.25 8.09
C ARG A 566 16.78 20.08 6.66
N THR A 567 17.47 20.73 5.73
CA THR A 567 17.12 20.76 4.31
C THR A 567 17.55 19.46 3.62
N VAL A 568 16.69 18.89 2.76
CA VAL A 568 16.99 17.67 1.99
C VAL A 568 16.93 17.89 0.48
N LEU A 569 17.81 17.21 -0.25
CA LEU A 569 17.86 17.26 -1.71
C LEU A 569 16.75 16.40 -2.35
N VAL A 570 16.48 15.22 -1.81
CA VAL A 570 15.50 14.25 -2.32
C VAL A 570 14.63 13.72 -1.18
N ASP A 571 13.47 13.20 -1.55
CA ASP A 571 12.35 13.06 -0.62
C ASP A 571 11.32 12.02 -1.12
N ASN A 572 10.61 11.41 -0.16
CA ASN A 572 9.73 10.24 -0.34
C ASN A 572 8.62 10.43 -1.40
N ASN A 573 8.26 11.68 -1.72
CA ASN A 573 7.22 11.99 -2.71
C ASN A 573 7.61 11.61 -4.16
N THR A 574 8.89 11.33 -4.44
CA THR A 574 9.42 10.81 -5.72
C THR A 574 8.94 11.51 -7.01
N TRP A 575 8.62 12.81 -6.95
CA TRP A 575 7.97 13.51 -8.07
C TRP A 575 8.92 13.90 -9.22
N ASN A 576 10.23 14.01 -8.95
CA ASN A 576 11.26 14.31 -9.94
C ASN A 576 12.30 13.17 -9.98
N ASN A 577 12.11 12.24 -10.92
CA ASN A 577 12.97 11.08 -11.12
C ASN A 577 14.42 11.45 -11.45
N THR A 578 14.63 12.49 -12.25
CA THR A 578 15.96 12.94 -12.68
C THR A 578 16.80 13.40 -11.49
N HIS A 579 16.20 14.11 -10.53
CA HIS A 579 16.91 14.56 -9.31
C HIS A 579 17.30 13.39 -8.40
N ILE A 580 16.45 12.37 -8.30
CA ILE A 580 16.77 11.12 -7.58
C ILE A 580 17.89 10.35 -8.30
N ALA A 581 17.86 10.26 -9.63
CA ALA A 581 18.93 9.66 -10.41
C ALA A 581 20.26 10.41 -10.26
N THR A 582 20.26 11.74 -10.09
CA THR A 582 21.46 12.53 -9.80
C THR A 582 22.05 12.16 -8.42
N VAL A 583 21.21 11.96 -7.40
CA VAL A 583 21.67 11.48 -6.08
C VAL A 583 22.18 10.03 -6.16
N GLY A 584 21.50 9.16 -6.90
CA GLY A 584 21.95 7.78 -7.13
C GLY A 584 23.29 7.70 -7.88
N ARG A 585 23.48 8.57 -8.86
CA ARG A 585 24.75 8.78 -9.57
C ARG A 585 25.86 9.20 -8.61
N VAL A 586 25.62 10.14 -7.69
CA VAL A 586 26.60 10.54 -6.66
C VAL A 586 27.02 9.37 -5.77
N LEU A 587 26.07 8.51 -5.37
CA LEU A 587 26.35 7.36 -4.51
C LEU A 587 27.09 6.22 -5.23
N THR A 588 26.87 6.05 -6.54
CA THR A 588 27.46 4.99 -7.37
C THR A 588 28.79 5.39 -8.03
N SER A 589 29.01 6.67 -8.31
CA SER A 589 30.26 7.21 -8.88
C SER A 589 31.47 7.08 -7.94
N ARG A 590 32.68 7.32 -8.46
CA ARG A 590 33.88 7.53 -7.66
C ARG A 590 33.84 8.88 -6.94
N GLU A 591 34.61 9.02 -5.86
CA GLU A 591 34.76 10.29 -5.12
C GLU A 591 35.12 11.50 -6.00
N ASP A 592 36.08 11.36 -6.93
CA ASP A 592 36.54 12.45 -7.78
C ASP A 592 35.50 12.83 -8.87
N ASP A 593 34.66 11.87 -9.29
CA ASP A 593 33.60 12.06 -10.30
C ASP A 593 32.29 12.58 -9.68
N ALA A 594 32.02 12.23 -8.42
CA ALA A 594 30.91 12.76 -7.62
C ALA A 594 31.14 14.23 -7.18
N LEU A 595 32.42 14.64 -7.03
CA LEU A 595 32.85 15.96 -6.57
C LEU A 595 32.19 17.16 -7.28
N PRO A 596 32.13 17.24 -8.64
CA PRO A 596 31.44 18.34 -9.32
C PRO A 596 29.93 18.38 -9.04
N ILE A 597 29.30 17.21 -8.89
CA ILE A 597 27.85 17.10 -8.68
C ILE A 597 27.49 17.59 -7.26
N LEU A 598 28.22 17.11 -6.25
CA LEU A 598 28.09 17.56 -4.85
C LEU A 598 28.23 19.08 -4.71
N ARG A 599 29.16 19.69 -5.46
CA ARG A 599 29.35 21.16 -5.51
C ARG A 599 28.23 21.88 -6.25
N SER A 600 27.68 21.32 -7.33
CA SER A 600 26.56 21.92 -8.06
C SER A 600 25.22 21.88 -7.30
N LEU A 601 25.17 21.11 -6.20
CA LEU A 601 23.99 20.93 -5.34
C LEU A 601 24.22 21.49 -3.92
N ASP A 602 25.30 22.25 -3.71
CA ASP A 602 25.71 22.87 -2.43
C ASP A 602 25.63 21.95 -1.19
N VAL A 603 25.91 20.66 -1.35
CA VAL A 603 25.78 19.64 -0.29
C VAL A 603 26.79 19.92 0.83
N ASP A 604 26.30 19.95 2.07
CA ASP A 604 27.15 20.14 3.26
C ASP A 604 27.42 18.81 3.98
N TYR A 605 26.40 17.94 4.06
CA TYR A 605 26.50 16.63 4.73
C TYR A 605 25.92 15.48 3.88
N VAL A 606 26.53 14.29 3.99
CA VAL A 606 25.98 13.03 3.48
C VAL A 606 25.54 12.13 4.64
N PHE A 607 24.33 11.60 4.56
CA PHE A 607 23.70 10.64 5.48
C PHE A 607 23.60 9.27 4.80
N LEU A 608 24.04 8.20 5.48
CA LEU A 608 23.95 6.83 4.98
C LEU A 608 23.49 5.83 6.05
N LEU A 609 22.55 4.96 5.65
CA LEU A 609 22.06 3.83 6.43
C LEU A 609 22.99 2.62 6.25
N PHE A 610 23.65 2.20 7.34
CA PHE A 610 24.50 1.00 7.39
C PHE A 610 24.00 0.01 8.44
N GLY A 611 23.73 -1.24 8.06
CA GLY A 611 23.18 -2.27 8.95
C GLY A 611 24.18 -3.35 9.38
N GLY A 612 25.40 -3.33 8.84
CA GLY A 612 26.32 -4.46 8.84
C GLY A 612 26.88 -4.88 10.21
N ASN A 613 26.94 -4.00 11.22
CA ASN A 613 27.39 -4.42 12.56
C ASN A 613 26.33 -5.22 13.31
N VAL A 614 25.09 -4.71 13.33
CA VAL A 614 24.00 -5.30 14.12
C VAL A 614 23.31 -6.44 13.38
N GLY A 615 23.30 -6.42 12.04
CA GLY A 615 22.57 -7.37 11.19
C GLY A 615 21.16 -6.89 10.82
N MET A 616 20.98 -5.58 10.65
CA MET A 616 19.73 -4.99 10.17
C MET A 616 19.63 -5.13 8.64
N PRO A 617 18.58 -5.79 8.10
CA PRO A 617 18.35 -5.86 6.66
C PRO A 617 17.73 -4.57 6.13
N GLY A 618 17.97 -4.25 4.86
CA GLY A 618 17.43 -3.06 4.20
C GLY A 618 18.22 -1.78 4.49
N ASP A 619 19.54 -1.92 4.69
CA ASP A 619 20.47 -0.79 4.68
C ASP A 619 20.66 -0.23 3.24
N ASP A 620 21.43 0.84 3.05
CA ASP A 620 21.58 1.45 1.72
C ASP A 620 22.39 0.56 0.74
N LEU A 621 23.18 -0.39 1.23
CA LEU A 621 23.90 -1.37 0.41
C LEU A 621 22.97 -2.48 -0.10
N ASP A 622 21.91 -2.85 0.64
CA ASP A 622 20.84 -3.71 0.14
C ASP A 622 19.98 -3.00 -0.94
N LYS A 623 19.91 -1.67 -0.88
CA LYS A 623 19.19 -0.83 -1.84
C LYS A 623 19.99 -0.51 -3.10
N LEU A 624 21.32 -0.70 -3.08
CA LEU A 624 22.24 -0.43 -4.21
C LEU A 624 21.74 -0.91 -5.58
N PRO A 625 21.14 -2.12 -5.75
CA PRO A 625 20.62 -2.55 -7.06
C PRO A 625 19.53 -1.62 -7.64
N TRP A 626 18.74 -0.97 -6.79
CA TRP A 626 17.77 0.04 -7.20
C TRP A 626 18.44 1.39 -7.45
N ILE A 627 19.40 1.79 -6.61
CA ILE A 627 20.18 3.03 -6.81
C ILE A 627 20.87 3.02 -8.19
N VAL A 628 21.49 1.90 -8.56
CA VAL A 628 22.12 1.69 -9.88
C VAL A 628 21.09 1.79 -11.00
N LYS A 629 19.98 1.03 -10.95
CA LYS A 629 18.94 1.02 -12.02
C LYS A 629 18.25 2.37 -12.23
N ILE A 630 18.01 3.10 -11.15
CA ILE A 630 17.39 4.42 -11.21
C ILE A 630 18.36 5.44 -11.82
N SER A 631 19.66 5.26 -11.61
CA SER A 631 20.71 6.11 -12.19
C SER A 631 20.94 5.78 -13.67
N GLU A 632 21.14 4.50 -14.01
CA GLU A 632 21.31 3.98 -15.38
C GLU A 632 20.13 4.36 -16.30
N GLY A 633 18.89 4.30 -15.80
CA GLY A 633 17.69 4.69 -16.54
C GLY A 633 17.58 6.17 -16.90
N VAL A 634 18.51 7.03 -16.45
CA VAL A 634 18.59 8.46 -16.74
C VAL A 634 19.97 8.88 -17.27
N PHE A 635 21.03 8.23 -16.79
CA PHE A 635 22.44 8.49 -17.11
C PHE A 635 23.15 7.18 -17.56
N PRO A 636 22.74 6.58 -18.70
CA PRO A 636 23.26 5.28 -19.15
C PRO A 636 24.73 5.31 -19.56
N ASP A 637 25.27 6.49 -19.86
CA ASP A 637 26.70 6.69 -20.20
C ASP A 637 27.61 6.76 -18.96
N ASP A 638 27.04 6.99 -17.76
CA ASP A 638 27.79 7.24 -16.52
C ASP A 638 27.63 6.13 -15.47
N VAL A 639 26.52 5.38 -15.48
CA VAL A 639 26.24 4.29 -14.53
C VAL A 639 25.65 3.09 -15.29
N ILE A 640 26.36 1.96 -15.28
CA ILE A 640 26.01 0.75 -16.03
C ILE A 640 25.85 -0.44 -15.05
N GLU A 641 24.71 -1.13 -15.03
CA GLU A 641 24.43 -2.21 -14.07
C GLU A 641 25.45 -3.36 -14.17
N SER A 642 25.92 -3.68 -15.37
CA SER A 642 26.87 -4.78 -15.60
C SER A 642 28.25 -4.55 -14.96
N GLU A 643 28.66 -3.31 -14.69
CA GLU A 643 29.94 -3.03 -14.03
C GLU A 643 29.90 -3.27 -12.51
N PHE A 644 28.71 -3.25 -11.90
CA PHE A 644 28.52 -3.55 -10.47
C PHE A 644 28.29 -5.03 -10.17
N GLN A 645 28.20 -5.87 -11.21
CA GLN A 645 27.85 -7.28 -11.09
C GLN A 645 28.96 -8.23 -11.53
N VAL A 646 29.04 -9.37 -10.85
CA VAL A 646 29.82 -10.54 -11.26
C VAL A 646 28.85 -11.69 -11.47
N ASN A 647 28.79 -12.23 -12.70
CA ASN A 647 27.88 -13.33 -13.07
C ASN A 647 26.40 -13.07 -12.70
N GLY A 648 25.91 -11.84 -12.89
CA GLY A 648 24.53 -11.47 -12.56
C GLY A 648 24.26 -11.25 -11.06
N ARG A 649 25.30 -11.08 -10.24
CA ARG A 649 25.18 -10.88 -8.78
C ARG A 649 26.04 -9.70 -8.31
N TYR A 650 25.49 -8.88 -7.42
CA TYR A 650 26.25 -7.87 -6.70
C TYR A 650 27.17 -8.57 -5.69
N ILE A 651 28.48 -8.30 -5.76
CA ILE A 651 29.50 -8.89 -4.87
C ILE A 651 30.23 -7.77 -4.14
N PHE A 652 30.35 -7.89 -2.82
CA PHE A 652 30.95 -6.91 -1.92
C PHE A 652 32.27 -7.38 -1.26
N HIS A 653 32.60 -8.67 -1.35
CA HIS A 653 33.79 -9.29 -0.77
C HIS A 653 34.99 -9.27 -1.74
N GLU A 654 35.99 -10.14 -1.57
CA GLU A 654 37.28 -10.10 -2.28
C GLU A 654 37.16 -10.00 -3.81
N ASN A 655 36.18 -10.67 -4.42
CA ASN A 655 35.90 -10.70 -5.86
C ASN A 655 34.99 -9.55 -6.36
N ALA A 656 34.75 -8.51 -5.54
CA ALA A 656 33.96 -7.34 -5.93
C ALA A 656 34.62 -6.55 -7.07
N THR A 657 33.81 -5.96 -7.95
CA THR A 657 34.28 -5.19 -9.10
C THR A 657 34.96 -3.89 -8.70
N LEU A 658 35.71 -3.28 -9.63
CA LEU A 658 36.34 -1.98 -9.39
C LEU A 658 35.28 -0.90 -9.16
N ALA A 659 34.24 -0.83 -10.00
CA ALA A 659 33.13 0.11 -9.84
C ALA A 659 32.44 -0.01 -8.48
N MET A 660 32.13 -1.24 -8.03
CA MET A 660 31.61 -1.48 -6.68
C MET A 660 32.54 -0.92 -5.60
N THR A 661 33.83 -1.27 -5.63
CA THR A 661 34.75 -0.99 -4.52
C THR A 661 35.35 0.42 -4.52
N GLU A 662 35.26 1.14 -5.64
CA GLU A 662 35.63 2.56 -5.74
C GLU A 662 34.45 3.53 -5.52
N SER A 663 33.21 3.02 -5.55
CA SER A 663 31.98 3.81 -5.35
C SER A 663 31.96 4.55 -4.01
N VAL A 664 31.37 5.74 -4.00
CA VAL A 664 31.17 6.55 -2.79
C VAL A 664 30.40 5.74 -1.73
N LEU A 665 29.31 5.06 -2.09
CA LEU A 665 28.52 4.27 -1.13
C LEU A 665 29.36 3.19 -0.43
N TYR A 666 30.08 2.35 -1.19
CA TYR A 666 30.88 1.26 -0.60
C TYR A 666 31.96 1.80 0.34
N LYS A 667 32.66 2.86 -0.07
CA LYS A 667 33.73 3.48 0.73
C LYS A 667 33.20 4.09 2.03
N LEU A 668 32.13 4.89 1.96
CA LEU A 668 31.55 5.55 3.13
C LEU A 668 30.89 4.55 4.10
N SER A 669 30.23 3.50 3.58
CA SER A 669 29.66 2.44 4.43
C SER A 669 30.72 1.63 5.16
N TYR A 670 31.82 1.24 4.51
CA TYR A 670 32.82 0.32 5.09
C TYR A 670 34.11 0.98 5.61
N TYR A 671 34.25 2.32 5.55
CA TYR A 671 35.35 3.06 6.18
C TYR A 671 35.56 2.61 7.64
N GLU A 672 36.79 2.29 8.03
CA GLU A 672 37.20 1.77 9.35
C GLU A 672 36.52 0.46 9.86
N PHE A 673 35.50 -0.09 9.19
CA PHE A 673 34.80 -1.31 9.62
C PHE A 673 35.70 -2.55 9.74
N ASN A 674 36.81 -2.58 8.99
CA ASN A 674 37.86 -3.60 9.11
C ASN A 674 38.54 -3.68 10.50
N GLN A 675 38.29 -2.71 11.39
CA GLN A 675 38.81 -2.66 12.76
C GLN A 675 37.76 -3.05 13.82
N VAL A 676 36.49 -3.24 13.45
CA VAL A 676 35.40 -3.54 14.40
C VAL A 676 35.29 -5.04 14.64
N GLU A 677 35.19 -5.42 15.91
CA GLU A 677 34.89 -6.78 16.36
C GLU A 677 33.38 -7.05 16.31
N SER A 678 32.96 -8.06 15.56
CA SER A 678 31.56 -8.50 15.52
C SER A 678 31.10 -9.09 16.86
N GLN A 679 29.86 -8.78 17.29
CA GLN A 679 29.18 -9.57 18.31
C GLN A 679 29.19 -11.07 17.92
N PRO A 680 29.56 -12.00 18.82
CA PRO A 680 29.68 -13.41 18.48
C PRO A 680 28.31 -14.01 18.14
N ALA A 681 28.20 -14.67 16.98
CA ALA A 681 26.94 -15.20 16.47
C ALA A 681 26.45 -16.45 17.23
N LYS A 682 27.35 -17.15 17.93
CA LYS A 682 27.05 -18.23 18.88
C LYS A 682 27.96 -18.15 20.09
N GLU A 683 27.48 -18.69 21.20
CA GLU A 683 28.27 -18.89 22.42
C GLU A 683 29.45 -19.83 22.13
N GLY A 684 30.68 -19.34 22.29
CA GLY A 684 31.92 -20.06 21.98
C GLY A 684 32.55 -19.75 20.61
N GLU A 685 31.96 -18.90 19.77
CA GLU A 685 32.61 -18.37 18.55
C GLU A 685 33.42 -17.10 18.90
N ASN A 686 34.69 -17.04 18.47
CA ASN A 686 35.53 -15.86 18.65
C ASN A 686 35.02 -14.68 17.79
N PRO A 687 35.07 -13.42 18.26
CA PRO A 687 34.70 -12.26 17.46
C PRO A 687 35.60 -12.14 16.22
N VAL A 688 35.01 -11.76 15.08
CA VAL A 688 35.71 -11.64 13.80
C VAL A 688 35.82 -10.17 13.41
N LEU A 689 37.06 -9.68 13.29
CA LEU A 689 37.34 -8.33 12.78
C LEU A 689 36.85 -8.17 11.34
N GLY A 690 35.96 -7.20 11.13
CA GLY A 690 35.38 -6.84 9.84
C GLY A 690 34.40 -7.88 9.28
N TRP A 691 33.38 -8.27 10.04
CA TRP A 691 32.35 -9.22 9.61
C TRP A 691 30.98 -8.54 9.47
N ASP A 692 30.41 -8.55 8.26
CA ASP A 692 29.06 -8.03 7.99
C ASP A 692 28.01 -9.05 8.44
N MET A 693 27.26 -8.73 9.50
CA MET A 693 26.22 -9.57 10.09
C MET A 693 24.94 -9.65 9.26
N SER A 694 24.68 -8.68 8.37
CA SER A 694 23.53 -8.71 7.46
C SER A 694 23.82 -9.67 6.28
N ARG A 695 25.04 -9.58 5.74
CA ARG A 695 25.45 -10.29 4.50
C ARG A 695 26.25 -11.56 4.73
N GLN A 696 26.63 -11.83 5.97
CA GLN A 696 27.33 -13.05 6.43
C GLN A 696 28.65 -13.31 5.69
N PHE A 697 29.44 -12.25 5.48
CA PHE A 697 30.80 -12.38 4.94
C PHE A 697 31.80 -11.49 5.70
N ARG A 698 33.09 -11.87 5.58
CA ARG A 698 34.19 -11.04 6.05
C ARG A 698 34.62 -10.02 4.99
N ILE A 699 34.82 -8.79 5.39
CA ILE A 699 35.28 -7.72 4.52
C ILE A 699 36.79 -7.90 4.23
N PRO A 700 37.25 -7.69 2.98
CA PRO A 700 38.67 -7.73 2.66
C PRO A 700 39.43 -6.63 3.42
N LYS A 701 40.63 -6.93 3.91
CA LYS A 701 41.53 -5.94 4.55
C LYS A 701 42.11 -4.94 3.54
N ARG A 702 41.25 -4.08 3.01
CA ARG A 702 41.58 -2.92 2.17
C ARG A 702 41.60 -1.67 3.05
N ASP A 703 42.59 -0.82 2.83
CA ASP A 703 42.82 0.44 3.53
C ASP A 703 42.03 1.55 2.80
N ILE A 704 40.78 1.78 3.23
CA ILE A 704 39.86 2.72 2.58
C ILE A 704 40.22 4.14 3.00
N LYS A 705 40.70 4.95 2.04
CA LYS A 705 41.07 6.35 2.26
C LYS A 705 40.15 7.26 1.46
N LEU A 706 39.48 8.16 2.18
CA LEU A 706 38.63 9.20 1.64
C LEU A 706 39.46 10.47 1.38
N ARG A 707 39.13 11.21 0.32
CA ARG A 707 39.83 12.45 -0.08
C ARG A 707 39.04 13.72 0.20
N HIS A 708 37.73 13.68 -0.03
CA HIS A 708 36.86 14.86 -0.03
C HIS A 708 35.79 14.84 1.08
N PHE A 709 35.70 13.74 1.82
CA PHE A 709 34.76 13.51 2.92
C PHE A 709 35.51 13.35 4.24
N GLU A 710 35.04 14.03 5.29
CA GLU A 710 35.49 13.86 6.67
C GLU A 710 34.41 13.15 7.49
N HIS A 711 34.81 12.18 8.32
CA HIS A 711 33.89 11.50 9.24
C HIS A 711 33.56 12.40 10.43
N VAL A 712 32.27 12.59 10.72
CA VAL A 712 31.80 13.52 11.77
C VAL A 712 31.04 12.81 12.88
N PHE A 713 30.30 11.75 12.55
CA PHE A 713 29.49 11.01 13.51
C PHE A 713 29.19 9.58 13.04
N THR A 714 29.26 8.64 13.98
CA THR A 714 28.69 7.29 13.92
C THR A 714 27.99 7.05 15.26
N SER A 715 26.80 6.48 15.23
CA SER A 715 25.97 6.12 16.39
C SER A 715 26.51 4.90 17.18
N ASP A 716 26.07 4.78 18.44
CA ASP A 716 26.62 3.83 19.42
C ASP A 716 26.66 2.37 18.94
N ALA A 717 25.61 1.85 18.28
CA ALA A 717 25.57 0.45 17.86
C ALA A 717 26.31 0.19 16.53
N TRP A 718 26.97 1.21 15.94
CA TRP A 718 27.43 1.21 14.54
C TRP A 718 26.32 0.88 13.54
N MET A 719 25.07 1.21 13.89
CA MET A 719 23.91 0.98 13.06
C MET A 719 23.28 2.29 12.61
N ALA A 720 22.75 2.28 11.40
CA ALA A 720 21.87 3.27 10.81
C ALA A 720 22.44 4.65 10.45
N VAL A 721 23.42 5.28 11.12
CA VAL A 721 23.87 6.60 10.61
C VAL A 721 25.37 6.84 10.68
N ARG A 722 25.94 7.06 9.49
CA ARG A 722 27.24 7.71 9.28
C ARG A 722 27.03 9.08 8.67
N LEU A 723 27.59 10.12 9.29
CA LEU A 723 27.54 11.50 8.81
C LEU A 723 28.91 11.96 8.33
N TRP A 724 28.91 12.53 7.13
CA TRP A 724 30.11 12.95 6.42
C TRP A 724 30.04 14.43 6.10
N ALA A 725 31.01 15.22 6.56
CA ALA A 725 31.14 16.63 6.16
C ALA A 725 31.83 16.72 4.81
N PHE A 726 31.27 17.52 3.90
CA PHE A 726 31.83 17.75 2.58
C PHE A 726 32.67 19.04 2.54
N HIS A 727 33.95 18.91 2.15
CA HIS A 727 34.85 20.05 2.04
C HIS A 727 34.64 20.80 0.71
N GLN A 728 33.72 21.79 0.71
CA GLN A 728 33.49 22.68 -0.44
C GLN A 728 34.79 23.37 -0.92
N LYS A 729 35.67 23.78 0.02
CA LYS A 729 36.92 24.49 -0.28
C LYS A 729 38.10 23.53 -0.50
N PHE A 730 38.44 23.29 -1.77
CA PHE A 730 39.71 22.65 -2.13
C PHE A 730 40.88 23.58 -1.78
N ASN A 731 41.70 23.19 -0.81
CA ASN A 731 42.78 24.03 -0.29
C ASN A 731 44.01 23.94 -1.22
N PRO A 732 44.37 24.98 -2.02
CA PRO A 732 45.24 24.80 -3.20
C PRO A 732 46.66 24.29 -2.88
N CYS A 733 47.12 24.47 -1.65
CA CYS A 733 48.45 24.07 -1.19
C CYS A 733 48.69 22.55 -1.24
N GLN A 734 47.68 21.71 -0.94
CA GLN A 734 47.85 20.25 -0.85
C GLN A 734 48.20 19.64 -2.22
N GLY A 735 47.44 19.98 -3.28
CA GLY A 735 47.73 19.51 -4.64
C GLY A 735 49.09 19.98 -5.19
N VAL A 736 49.62 21.10 -4.68
CA VAL A 736 50.99 21.57 -5.00
C VAL A 736 52.04 20.76 -4.23
N GLN A 737 51.77 20.36 -2.98
CA GLN A 737 52.65 19.47 -2.20
C GLN A 737 52.71 18.05 -2.77
N GLU A 738 51.59 17.46 -3.20
CA GLU A 738 51.60 16.16 -3.87
C GLU A 738 52.35 16.22 -5.20
N LYS A 739 52.08 17.23 -6.04
CA LYS A 739 52.83 17.42 -7.30
C LYS A 739 54.32 17.64 -7.07
N LYS A 740 54.73 18.42 -6.05
CA LYS A 740 56.15 18.53 -5.64
C LYS A 740 56.74 17.18 -5.21
N THR A 741 56.01 16.39 -4.43
CA THR A 741 56.47 15.09 -3.91
C THR A 741 56.61 14.05 -5.02
N MET A 742 55.68 14.05 -5.98
CA MET A 742 55.75 13.21 -7.19
C MET A 742 56.91 13.64 -8.10
N TRP A 743 57.10 14.94 -8.34
CA TRP A 743 58.26 15.47 -9.07
C TRP A 743 59.59 15.13 -8.39
N LEU A 744 59.66 15.18 -7.05
CA LEU A 744 60.86 14.77 -6.30
C LEU A 744 61.17 13.28 -6.48
N LYS A 745 60.16 12.40 -6.43
CA LYS A 745 60.33 10.97 -6.70
C LYS A 745 60.80 10.70 -8.14
N ILE A 746 60.19 11.34 -9.14
CA ILE A 746 60.60 11.24 -10.56
C ILE A 746 62.04 11.74 -10.73
N LYS A 747 62.43 12.83 -10.07
CA LYS A 747 63.78 13.40 -10.11
C LYS A 747 64.82 12.57 -9.34
N GLN A 748 64.40 11.69 -8.42
CA GLN A 748 65.25 10.68 -7.81
C GLN A 748 65.42 9.44 -8.71
N MET A 749 64.36 9.01 -9.41
CA MET A 749 64.41 7.88 -10.36
C MET A 749 65.26 8.20 -11.60
N ASN A 750 65.20 9.42 -12.11
CA ASN A 750 65.96 9.85 -13.30
C ASN A 750 67.42 10.29 -13.00
N LYS A 751 68.07 9.74 -11.96
CA LYS A 751 69.54 9.83 -11.81
C LYS A 751 70.21 8.75 -12.66
N PRO A 752 71.16 9.09 -13.56
CA PRO A 752 71.89 8.08 -14.33
C PRO A 752 72.80 7.24 -13.42
N LEU A 753 72.89 5.94 -13.71
CA LEU A 753 73.75 4.97 -13.02
C LEU A 753 75.23 5.12 -13.45
N THR A 754 75.86 6.24 -13.11
CA THR A 754 77.25 6.57 -13.49
C THR A 754 78.16 6.75 -12.28
N GLN A 755 78.09 5.82 -11.30
CA GLN A 755 78.98 5.83 -10.14
C GLN A 755 79.32 4.41 -9.60
N GLY A 756 79.30 3.39 -10.47
CA GLY A 756 79.55 1.98 -10.09
C GLY A 756 80.85 1.35 -10.62
N CYS A 757 81.52 1.92 -11.64
CA CYS A 757 82.65 1.29 -12.35
C CYS A 757 83.97 2.08 -12.24
N ARG A 758 84.32 2.58 -11.04
CA ARG A 758 85.56 3.36 -10.84
C ARG A 758 86.30 3.09 -9.52
N GLN A 759 86.28 1.84 -9.04
CA GLN A 759 87.14 1.39 -7.92
C GLN A 759 87.97 0.13 -8.21
N GLU A 760 87.82 -0.51 -9.38
CA GLU A 760 88.59 -1.70 -9.78
C GLU A 760 89.74 -1.39 -10.77
N ARG A 761 90.34 -0.18 -10.70
CA ARG A 761 91.45 0.22 -11.59
C ARG A 761 92.62 0.96 -10.92
N GLU A 762 92.69 0.95 -9.59
CA GLU A 762 93.79 1.57 -8.82
C GLU A 762 94.52 0.58 -7.88
N ALA A 763 94.25 -0.72 -8.00
CA ALA A 763 94.81 -1.76 -7.13
C ALA A 763 96.01 -2.54 -7.71
N ASP A 764 96.37 -2.30 -8.98
CA ASP A 764 97.27 -3.18 -9.76
C ASP A 764 98.53 -2.43 -10.28
N ALA A 765 99.08 -1.55 -9.43
CA ALA A 765 100.17 -0.63 -9.79
C ALA A 765 101.34 -0.57 -8.78
N THR A 766 101.49 -1.57 -7.91
CA THR A 766 102.66 -1.72 -7.01
C THR A 766 103.15 -3.17 -6.92
N ARG A 767 103.85 -3.60 -7.97
CA ARG A 767 104.96 -4.58 -7.96
C ARG A 767 105.95 -4.17 -9.07
N ASN A 768 107.27 -4.37 -9.03
CA ASN A 768 108.27 -4.72 -8.00
C ASN A 768 107.75 -4.97 -6.58
#